data_AF-A0A412TSM0-F1
#
_entry.id   AF-A0A412TSM0-F1
#
_cell.length_a   1.000
_cell.length_b   1.000
_cell.length_c   1.000
_cell.angle_alpha   90.00
_cell.angle_beta   90.00
_cell.angle_gamma   90.00
#
_symmetry.space_group_name_H-M   'P 1'
#
loop_
_entity.id
_entity.type
_entity.pdbx_description
1 polymer ?
#
loop_
_entity_poly.entity_id
_entity_poly.type
_entity_poly.pdbx_seq_one_letter_code
_entity_poly.pdbx_strand_id
1 'polypeptide(L)'
;MKRRLVFWVLLLFLVVGGIWYLVFRQSGMYRVREGIPEDAVFIVETPSFNRIRDKLYRNRIWASLKAYPYFEEYHANLNLADSLSEVYPGLRKLLTDRPFAVSCHLVSATDYDLLYVCDLGKLNVIQAFDGLVGGVLGDGQMSRKGDVTGIRIGELKLYYAIKANLLFISFSEKLVTRAWKTCGRHPAFQEQSNTGDIRLELEHTRFEKWMKMLWGEAATNADSSAFETTALALQLQDKALAFSGKTYPSRHNFSLWSALNLVEGNKSSVREIIGNHVAAYVSVCYSSFEELENILLEDYKVNNLKEFQGYEKTVTRLNKFLGLDLAGLFTSWMGNEIAIVKPAVDQENRLDNLILAIRAKDIDLAKDQLAYLAEQIGRKTPVRFRNIDYNGHTIGYLSLKGFFNMFLGKWFSKFDKPYYTFIGDYVVFSNSSSTLAAMIKDYSLGNTLVQDEKYNDLMSELGNRSNIYGYVSSPETYEYLFRSLPPEDRAEFVKNKGAFQSFEAIGFTLTNAGSGYETHLVAIHNVDAARDYEIRELSRSLEKQADLIESGYYHVVIPDSIAVSTRGDYAYRTEQLDYAGKLSNGDPEGIWKITDRQGQVVAQLLYREGKLQGESRFFYPDGVVAVQVTYDNGKITAYKEFFSDGTLKTELEYNRGLRHGEARFYYSTGHLFGEGKYKKGRRTGTWKYYKVTGEIEKKLKF
;
A
#
# COMPACT_ATOMS: atom_id res chain seq x y z
N MET A 1 9.57 30.24 -79.00
CA MET A 1 9.62 30.82 -77.64
C MET A 1 8.91 30.00 -76.55
N LYS A 2 7.78 29.32 -76.80
CA LYS A 2 7.01 28.61 -75.75
C LYS A 2 7.69 27.38 -75.10
N ARG A 3 8.57 26.63 -75.79
CA ARG A 3 9.29 25.48 -75.19
C ARG A 3 10.41 25.86 -74.21
N ARG A 4 11.07 27.02 -74.40
CA ARG A 4 12.09 27.53 -73.47
C ARG A 4 11.45 28.12 -72.20
N LEU A 5 10.29 28.76 -72.31
CA LEU A 5 9.55 29.30 -71.17
C LEU A 5 9.07 28.18 -70.23
N VAL A 6 8.53 27.08 -70.76
CA VAL A 6 8.10 25.92 -69.95
C VAL A 6 9.27 25.25 -69.25
N PHE A 7 10.44 25.14 -69.90
CA PHE A 7 11.65 24.60 -69.28
C PHE A 7 12.15 25.49 -68.13
N TRP A 8 12.18 26.82 -68.30
CA TRP A 8 12.58 27.75 -67.24
C TRP A 8 11.57 27.84 -66.10
N VAL A 9 10.26 27.69 -66.37
CA VAL A 9 9.22 27.61 -65.32
C VAL A 9 9.31 26.28 -64.55
N LEU A 10 9.55 25.16 -65.22
CA LEU A 10 9.82 23.87 -64.55
C LEU A 10 11.10 23.90 -63.74
N LEU A 11 12.16 24.54 -64.24
CA LEU A 11 13.41 24.74 -63.51
C LEU A 11 13.19 25.65 -62.30
N LEU A 12 12.40 26.72 -62.42
CA LEU A 12 12.02 27.59 -61.31
C LEU A 12 11.19 26.83 -60.27
N PHE A 13 10.25 25.97 -60.68
CA PHE A 13 9.48 25.13 -59.75
C PHE A 13 10.32 24.01 -59.11
N LEU A 14 11.32 23.46 -59.80
CA LEU A 14 12.27 22.50 -59.24
C LEU A 14 13.29 23.17 -58.32
N VAL A 15 13.68 24.41 -58.59
CA VAL A 15 14.57 25.21 -57.72
C VAL A 15 13.80 25.74 -56.52
N VAL A 16 12.58 26.23 -56.68
CA VAL A 16 11.70 26.62 -55.56
C VAL A 16 11.29 25.38 -54.76
N GLY A 17 10.95 24.26 -55.41
CA GLY A 17 10.66 22.99 -54.76
C GLY A 17 11.89 22.37 -54.09
N GLY A 18 13.08 22.56 -54.66
CA GLY A 18 14.36 22.15 -54.11
C GLY A 18 14.83 23.02 -52.95
N ILE A 19 14.63 24.34 -53.01
CA ILE A 19 14.85 25.29 -51.92
C ILE A 19 13.81 25.06 -50.82
N TRP A 20 12.54 24.83 -51.15
CA TRP A 20 11.51 24.44 -50.18
C TRP A 20 11.87 23.10 -49.52
N TYR A 21 12.29 22.11 -50.31
CA TYR A 21 12.75 20.83 -49.80
C TYR A 21 14.05 20.94 -49.00
N LEU A 22 14.99 21.83 -49.31
CA LEU A 22 16.26 22.02 -48.59
C LEU A 22 16.12 22.91 -47.35
N VAL A 23 15.28 23.94 -47.39
CA VAL A 23 15.00 24.87 -46.27
C VAL A 23 14.06 24.22 -45.25
N PHE A 24 13.08 23.42 -45.70
CA PHE A 24 12.13 22.72 -44.82
C PHE A 24 12.45 21.24 -44.56
N ARG A 25 13.52 20.66 -45.15
CA ARG A 25 14.01 19.31 -44.76
C ARG A 25 14.55 19.24 -43.34
N GLN A 26 14.99 20.35 -42.77
CA GLN A 26 15.72 20.35 -41.49
C GLN A 26 14.85 20.60 -40.26
N SER A 27 13.58 20.98 -40.39
CA SER A 27 12.64 20.92 -39.26
C SER A 27 11.94 19.57 -39.27
N GLY A 28 12.61 18.53 -38.77
CA GLY A 28 11.91 17.30 -38.40
C GLY A 28 10.73 17.63 -37.48
N MET A 29 9.57 17.03 -37.70
CA MET A 29 8.49 17.13 -36.72
C MET A 29 8.99 16.48 -35.43
N TYR A 30 8.93 17.21 -34.33
CA TYR A 30 9.28 16.70 -33.02
C TYR A 30 8.12 15.85 -32.49
N ARG A 31 8.44 14.74 -31.83
CA ARG A 31 7.50 14.02 -30.98
C ARG A 31 7.26 14.84 -29.72
N VAL A 32 6.07 14.76 -29.14
CA VAL A 32 5.70 15.49 -27.91
C VAL A 32 6.77 15.38 -26.81
N ARG A 33 7.32 14.17 -26.63
CA ARG A 33 8.37 13.90 -25.65
C ARG A 33 9.68 14.67 -25.90
N GLU A 34 10.04 14.93 -27.16
CA GLU A 34 11.24 15.72 -27.49
C GLU A 34 11.08 17.19 -27.11
N GLY A 35 9.85 17.64 -26.82
CA GLY A 35 9.55 18.97 -26.30
C GLY A 35 9.67 19.09 -24.77
N ILE A 36 9.76 17.98 -24.04
CA ILE A 36 9.79 18.00 -22.58
C ILE A 36 11.24 18.15 -22.10
N PRO A 37 11.54 19.13 -21.23
CA PRO A 37 12.85 19.24 -20.60
C PRO A 37 13.25 17.98 -19.84
N GLU A 38 14.53 17.63 -19.90
CA GLU A 38 15.12 16.50 -19.15
C GLU A 38 14.94 16.56 -17.64
N ASP A 39 14.58 17.71 -17.05
CA ASP A 39 14.42 17.91 -15.60
C ASP A 39 13.00 17.63 -15.09
N ALA A 40 12.14 17.01 -15.90
CA ALA A 40 10.82 16.57 -15.48
C ALA A 40 10.89 15.66 -14.24
N VAL A 41 10.00 15.91 -13.28
CA VAL A 41 9.75 15.05 -12.12
C VAL A 41 8.99 13.81 -12.56
N PHE A 42 7.90 14.03 -13.29
CA PHE A 42 7.11 12.99 -13.95
C PHE A 42 6.55 13.51 -15.27
N ILE A 43 6.23 12.58 -16.17
CA ILE A 43 5.61 12.82 -17.47
C ILE A 43 4.39 11.92 -17.60
N VAL A 44 3.25 12.51 -17.93
CA VAL A 44 2.01 11.81 -18.28
C VAL A 44 1.72 12.09 -19.75
N GLU A 45 1.82 11.08 -20.59
CA GLU A 45 1.67 11.18 -22.05
C GLU A 45 0.49 10.33 -22.52
N THR A 46 -0.36 10.85 -23.39
CA THR A 46 -1.42 10.09 -24.05
C THR A 46 -1.25 10.14 -25.58
N PRO A 47 -1.44 9.01 -26.30
CA PRO A 47 -1.37 9.01 -27.76
C PRO A 47 -2.49 9.82 -28.43
N SER A 48 -3.67 9.94 -27.79
CA SER A 48 -4.80 10.72 -28.29
C SER A 48 -5.69 11.15 -27.13
N PHE A 49 -5.83 12.47 -26.95
CA PHE A 49 -6.73 13.07 -25.95
C PHE A 49 -8.19 12.63 -26.15
N ASN A 50 -8.68 12.64 -27.40
CA ASN A 50 -10.05 12.21 -27.67
C ASN A 50 -10.30 10.74 -27.34
N ARG A 51 -9.33 9.87 -27.67
CA ARG A 51 -9.45 8.44 -27.40
C ARG A 51 -9.51 8.16 -25.89
N ILE A 52 -8.64 8.80 -25.10
CA ILE A 52 -8.67 8.64 -23.65
C ILE A 52 -9.95 9.23 -23.04
N ARG A 53 -10.38 10.39 -23.51
CA ARG A 53 -11.62 11.05 -23.09
C ARG A 53 -12.84 10.17 -23.34
N ASP A 54 -13.00 9.64 -24.57
CA ASP A 54 -14.13 8.80 -24.94
C ASP A 54 -14.14 7.48 -24.15
N LYS A 55 -12.96 6.93 -23.86
CA LYS A 55 -12.82 5.77 -22.96
C LYS A 55 -13.22 6.11 -21.53
N LEU A 56 -12.75 7.23 -20.98
CA LEU A 56 -13.07 7.69 -19.62
C LEU A 56 -14.57 7.90 -19.42
N TYR A 57 -15.26 8.58 -20.34
CA TYR A 57 -16.70 8.83 -20.22
C TYR A 57 -17.55 7.55 -20.18
N ARG A 58 -17.09 6.46 -20.81
CA ARG A 58 -17.79 5.17 -20.82
C ARG A 58 -17.33 4.24 -19.68
N ASN A 59 -16.26 4.60 -18.98
CA ASN A 59 -15.62 3.76 -17.99
C ASN A 59 -16.38 3.78 -16.66
N ARG A 60 -16.56 2.60 -16.06
CA ARG A 60 -17.31 2.46 -14.79
C ARG A 60 -16.58 3.06 -13.59
N ILE A 61 -15.24 3.02 -13.57
CA ILE A 61 -14.43 3.65 -12.52
C ILE A 61 -14.69 5.16 -12.53
N TRP A 62 -14.60 5.80 -13.71
CA TRP A 62 -14.87 7.23 -13.83
C TRP A 62 -16.31 7.61 -13.45
N ALA A 63 -17.29 6.79 -13.85
CA ALA A 63 -18.68 6.98 -13.49
C ALA A 63 -18.93 6.94 -11.97
N SER A 64 -18.14 6.14 -11.23
CA SER A 64 -18.13 6.07 -9.77
C SER A 64 -17.39 7.26 -9.16
N LEU A 65 -16.18 7.56 -9.64
CA LEU A 65 -15.31 8.57 -9.04
C LEU A 65 -15.91 9.97 -9.06
N LYS A 66 -16.64 10.33 -10.13
CA LYS A 66 -17.28 11.67 -10.24
C LYS A 66 -18.35 11.96 -9.19
N ALA A 67 -18.75 10.99 -8.37
CA ALA A 67 -19.62 11.21 -7.22
C ALA A 67 -18.89 11.88 -6.04
N TYR A 68 -17.55 11.93 -6.06
CA TYR A 68 -16.73 12.53 -5.01
C TYR A 68 -16.28 13.94 -5.38
N PRO A 69 -16.19 14.89 -4.42
CA PRO A 69 -16.00 16.32 -4.69
C PRO A 69 -14.81 16.64 -5.60
N TYR A 70 -13.65 16.03 -5.35
CA TYR A 70 -12.45 16.27 -6.15
C TYR A 70 -12.69 15.93 -7.63
N PHE A 71 -13.22 14.75 -7.92
CA PHE A 71 -13.44 14.30 -9.30
C PHE A 71 -14.63 14.96 -9.97
N GLU A 72 -15.60 15.46 -9.20
CA GLU A 72 -16.71 16.26 -9.71
C GLU A 72 -16.20 17.55 -10.34
N GLU A 73 -15.28 18.26 -9.67
CA GLU A 73 -14.63 19.46 -10.23
C GLU A 73 -13.87 19.16 -11.53
N TYR A 74 -13.09 18.06 -11.56
CA TYR A 74 -12.41 17.63 -12.80
C TYR A 74 -13.41 17.29 -13.91
N HIS A 75 -14.51 16.63 -13.58
CA HIS A 75 -15.54 16.30 -14.56
C HIS A 75 -16.23 17.56 -15.11
N ALA A 76 -16.51 18.55 -14.27
CA ALA A 76 -17.03 19.84 -14.68
C ALA A 76 -16.08 20.57 -15.64
N ASN A 77 -14.77 20.55 -15.36
CA ASN A 77 -13.74 21.12 -16.23
C ASN A 77 -13.66 20.41 -17.59
N LEU A 78 -13.79 19.07 -17.62
CA LEU A 78 -13.86 18.31 -18.89
C LEU A 78 -15.10 18.67 -19.70
N ASN A 79 -16.27 18.79 -19.06
CA ASN A 79 -17.52 19.19 -19.73
C ASN A 79 -17.44 20.62 -20.28
N LEU A 80 -16.77 21.53 -19.57
CA LEU A 80 -16.50 22.89 -20.04
C LEU A 80 -15.59 22.89 -21.27
N ALA A 81 -14.52 22.10 -21.25
CA ALA A 81 -13.63 21.94 -22.40
C ALA A 81 -14.37 21.37 -23.63
N ASP A 82 -15.25 20.37 -23.43
CA ASP A 82 -16.08 19.81 -24.49
C ASP A 82 -17.03 20.86 -25.07
N SER A 83 -17.71 21.63 -24.22
CA SER A 83 -18.60 22.73 -24.63
C SER A 83 -17.85 23.78 -25.46
N LEU A 84 -16.65 24.18 -25.04
CA LEU A 84 -15.80 25.11 -25.80
C LEU A 84 -15.37 24.52 -27.15
N SER A 85 -15.09 23.21 -27.20
CA SER A 85 -14.72 22.53 -28.45
C SER A 85 -15.87 22.51 -29.47
N GLU A 86 -17.12 22.45 -29.00
CA GLU A 86 -18.31 22.52 -29.84
C GLU A 86 -18.55 23.93 -30.38
N VAL A 87 -18.33 24.96 -29.53
CA VAL A 87 -18.48 26.37 -29.90
C VAL A 87 -17.39 26.84 -30.87
N TYR A 88 -16.16 26.32 -30.74
CA TYR A 88 -15.01 26.71 -31.55
C TYR A 88 -14.48 25.55 -32.42
N PRO A 89 -14.92 25.41 -33.70
CA PRO A 89 -14.48 24.32 -34.58
C PRO A 89 -12.97 24.23 -34.80
N GLY A 90 -12.24 25.34 -34.65
CA GLY A 90 -10.77 25.37 -34.68
C GLY A 90 -10.15 24.63 -33.50
N LEU A 91 -10.72 24.77 -32.29
CA LEU A 91 -10.31 24.06 -31.07
C LEU A 91 -10.55 22.55 -31.20
N ARG A 92 -11.69 22.15 -31.76
CA ARG A 92 -11.97 20.74 -32.04
C ARG A 92 -10.93 20.11 -32.97
N LYS A 93 -10.51 20.81 -34.04
CA LYS A 93 -9.46 20.32 -34.95
C LYS A 93 -8.09 20.19 -34.27
N LEU A 94 -7.79 21.04 -33.30
CA LEU A 94 -6.56 21.01 -32.50
C LEU A 94 -6.51 19.81 -31.56
N LEU A 95 -7.65 19.45 -30.95
CA LEU A 95 -7.75 18.37 -29.97
C LEU A 95 -7.97 16.98 -30.60
N THR A 96 -8.17 16.89 -31.92
CA THR A 96 -8.52 15.62 -32.58
C THR A 96 -7.31 14.73 -32.87
N ASP A 97 -7.25 13.59 -32.17
CA ASP A 97 -6.29 12.50 -32.38
C ASP A 97 -4.83 12.93 -32.41
N ARG A 98 -4.46 13.78 -31.45
CA ARG A 98 -3.10 14.26 -31.26
C ARG A 98 -2.49 13.74 -29.97
N PRO A 99 -1.20 13.34 -30.02
CA PRO A 99 -0.44 13.11 -28.82
C PRO A 99 -0.38 14.36 -27.95
N PHE A 100 -0.44 14.15 -26.65
CA PHE A 100 -0.41 15.19 -25.64
C PHE A 100 0.36 14.69 -24.42
N ALA A 101 1.12 15.58 -23.79
CA ALA A 101 1.78 15.28 -22.54
C ALA A 101 1.66 16.42 -21.53
N VAL A 102 1.61 16.03 -20.27
CA VAL A 102 1.76 16.91 -19.11
C VAL A 102 3.00 16.47 -18.37
N SER A 103 3.90 17.40 -18.05
CA SER A 103 5.07 17.11 -17.23
C SER A 103 5.19 18.08 -16.08
N CYS A 104 5.57 17.58 -14.91
CA CYS A 104 5.81 18.38 -13.72
C CYS A 104 7.29 18.77 -13.64
N HIS A 105 7.58 20.02 -13.35
CA HIS A 105 8.94 20.52 -13.20
C HIS A 105 9.06 21.40 -11.96
N LEU A 106 10.17 21.25 -11.24
CA LEU A 106 10.57 22.22 -10.23
C LEU A 106 11.01 23.51 -10.95
N VAL A 107 10.38 24.63 -10.61
CA VAL A 107 10.69 25.97 -11.14
C VAL A 107 11.57 26.75 -10.16
N SER A 108 11.46 26.44 -8.86
CA SER A 108 12.36 26.89 -7.81
C SER A 108 12.55 25.80 -6.76
N ALA A 109 13.25 26.10 -5.66
CA ALA A 109 13.40 25.18 -4.53
C ALA A 109 12.09 24.91 -3.77
N THR A 110 11.10 25.80 -3.91
CA THR A 110 9.83 25.77 -3.16
C THR A 110 8.61 25.81 -4.06
N ASP A 111 8.81 25.70 -5.38
CA ASP A 111 7.74 25.92 -6.35
C ASP A 111 7.90 25.00 -7.56
N TYR A 112 6.77 24.57 -8.10
CA TYR A 112 6.68 23.69 -9.25
C TYR A 112 5.61 24.19 -10.21
N ASP A 113 5.74 23.81 -11.47
CA ASP A 113 4.72 24.12 -12.46
C ASP A 113 4.59 22.95 -13.45
N LEU A 114 3.46 22.92 -14.14
CA LEU A 114 3.14 21.95 -15.17
C LEU A 114 3.45 22.53 -16.54
N LEU A 115 4.09 21.73 -17.37
CA LEU A 115 4.27 21.98 -18.79
C LEU A 115 3.31 21.08 -19.56
N TYR A 116 2.51 21.68 -20.42
CA TYR A 116 1.64 20.99 -21.36
C TYR A 116 2.29 21.05 -22.74
N VAL A 117 2.47 19.90 -23.39
CA VAL A 117 3.04 19.80 -24.73
C VAL A 117 2.05 19.08 -25.65
N CYS A 118 1.68 19.71 -26.75
CA CYS A 118 0.72 19.18 -27.71
C CYS A 118 1.32 19.19 -29.13
N ASP A 119 1.06 18.13 -29.89
CA ASP A 119 1.38 18.10 -31.32
C ASP A 119 0.27 18.75 -32.16
N LEU A 120 0.55 19.94 -32.69
CA LEU A 120 -0.32 20.66 -33.62
C LEU A 120 -0.32 20.08 -35.04
N GLY A 121 0.65 19.24 -35.38
CA GLY A 121 0.79 18.64 -36.71
C GLY A 121 1.19 19.66 -37.79
N LYS A 122 0.23 20.02 -38.67
CA LYS A 122 0.51 20.78 -39.91
C LYS A 122 0.33 22.30 -39.71
N LEU A 123 1.00 23.09 -40.55
CA LEU A 123 1.01 24.57 -40.50
C LEU A 123 -0.38 25.23 -40.46
N ASN A 124 -1.37 24.67 -41.15
CA ASN A 124 -2.73 25.20 -41.15
C ASN A 124 -3.43 25.10 -39.78
N VAL A 125 -3.05 24.12 -38.97
CA VAL A 125 -3.55 23.96 -37.59
C VAL A 125 -2.89 24.98 -36.66
N ILE A 126 -1.61 25.27 -36.88
CA ILE A 126 -0.87 26.32 -36.16
C ILE A 126 -1.49 27.69 -36.42
N GLN A 127 -1.76 28.02 -37.68
CA GLN A 127 -2.44 29.27 -38.05
C GLN A 127 -3.84 29.38 -37.47
N ALA A 128 -4.58 28.26 -37.37
CA ALA A 128 -5.88 28.22 -36.72
C ALA A 128 -5.79 28.47 -35.21
N PHE A 129 -4.74 27.97 -34.54
CA PHE A 129 -4.48 28.25 -33.14
C PHE A 129 -4.18 29.74 -32.90
N ASP A 130 -3.27 30.34 -33.67
CA ASP A 130 -2.94 31.76 -33.54
C ASP A 130 -4.18 32.65 -33.78
N GLY A 131 -4.98 32.32 -34.80
CA GLY A 131 -6.23 33.02 -35.08
C GLY A 131 -7.29 32.86 -33.98
N LEU A 132 -7.39 31.68 -33.35
CA LEU A 132 -8.29 31.42 -32.23
C LEU A 132 -7.88 32.22 -30.99
N VAL A 133 -6.59 32.20 -30.64
CA VAL A 133 -6.05 32.93 -29.50
C VAL A 133 -6.31 34.43 -29.69
N GLY A 134 -5.99 34.99 -30.87
CA GLY A 134 -6.28 36.39 -31.20
C GLY A 134 -7.77 36.75 -31.15
N GLY A 135 -8.64 35.89 -31.69
CA GLY A 135 -10.07 36.13 -31.78
C GLY A 135 -10.84 35.99 -30.46
N VAL A 136 -10.40 35.11 -29.56
CA VAL A 136 -11.08 34.84 -28.26
C VAL A 136 -10.63 35.82 -27.17
N LEU A 137 -9.37 36.27 -27.19
CA LEU A 137 -8.76 37.00 -26.07
C LEU A 137 -8.51 38.49 -26.38
N GLY A 138 -8.49 38.86 -27.66
CA GLY A 138 -8.17 40.21 -28.13
C GLY A 138 -6.69 40.58 -27.94
N ASP A 139 -6.16 41.44 -28.82
CA ASP A 139 -4.73 41.81 -28.84
C ASP A 139 -4.25 42.50 -27.56
N GLY A 140 -5.15 43.14 -26.80
CA GLY A 140 -4.83 43.88 -25.58
C GLY A 140 -4.53 43.02 -24.34
N GLN A 141 -4.74 41.70 -24.42
CA GLN A 141 -4.47 40.75 -23.32
C GLN A 141 -3.23 39.88 -23.56
N MET A 142 -2.47 40.17 -24.62
CA MET A 142 -1.28 39.42 -25.00
C MET A 142 -0.01 40.25 -24.90
N SER A 143 1.05 39.62 -24.40
CA SER A 143 2.39 40.20 -24.38
C SER A 143 3.39 39.23 -25.00
N ARG A 144 4.03 39.61 -26.10
CA ARG A 144 5.03 38.77 -26.78
C ARG A 144 6.45 39.17 -26.36
N LYS A 145 7.24 38.19 -25.95
CA LYS A 145 8.66 38.36 -25.57
C LYS A 145 9.50 37.28 -26.23
N GLY A 146 10.06 37.62 -27.39
CA GLY A 146 10.74 36.67 -28.27
C GLY A 146 9.77 35.62 -28.82
N ASP A 147 10.09 34.34 -28.62
CA ASP A 147 9.29 33.20 -29.06
C ASP A 147 8.18 32.78 -28.09
N VAL A 148 8.11 33.43 -26.91
CA VAL A 148 7.11 33.17 -25.89
C VAL A 148 6.06 34.27 -25.89
N THR A 149 4.79 33.87 -25.85
CA THR A 149 3.64 34.77 -25.76
C THR A 149 2.93 34.53 -24.44
N GLY A 150 2.79 35.59 -23.65
CA GLY A 150 1.97 35.62 -22.44
C GLY A 150 0.54 36.03 -22.77
N ILE A 151 -0.42 35.37 -22.15
CA ILE A 151 -1.86 35.62 -22.22
C ILE A 151 -2.35 35.92 -20.80
N ARG A 152 -3.19 36.94 -20.65
CA ARG A 152 -3.84 37.26 -19.37
C ARG A 152 -5.35 37.06 -19.45
N ILE A 153 -5.90 36.18 -18.62
CA ILE A 153 -7.34 35.91 -18.50
C ILE A 153 -7.77 36.25 -17.07
N GLY A 154 -8.31 37.46 -16.87
CA GLY A 154 -8.58 37.98 -15.53
C GLY A 154 -7.27 38.11 -14.72
N GLU A 155 -7.19 37.39 -13.60
CA GLU A 155 -5.98 37.31 -12.77
C GLU A 155 -4.98 36.24 -13.23
N LEU A 156 -5.42 35.28 -14.03
CA LEU A 156 -4.58 34.18 -14.51
C LEU A 156 -3.64 34.66 -15.62
N LYS A 157 -2.37 34.22 -15.55
CA LYS A 157 -1.36 34.44 -16.58
C LYS A 157 -0.86 33.12 -17.12
N LEU A 158 -1.03 32.91 -18.42
CA LEU A 158 -0.57 31.72 -19.12
C LEU A 158 0.50 32.10 -20.13
N TYR A 159 1.47 31.23 -20.37
CA TYR A 159 2.50 31.43 -21.37
C TYR A 159 2.46 30.28 -22.37
N TYR A 160 2.67 30.59 -23.64
CA TYR A 160 2.82 29.59 -24.67
C TYR A 160 3.93 29.92 -25.66
N ALA A 161 4.45 28.90 -26.33
CA ALA A 161 5.38 29.02 -27.44
C ALA A 161 5.12 27.90 -28.45
N ILE A 162 5.50 28.10 -29.70
CA ILE A 162 5.40 27.08 -30.75
C ILE A 162 6.79 26.84 -31.35
N LYS A 163 7.16 25.57 -31.53
CA LYS A 163 8.39 25.16 -32.23
C LYS A 163 8.09 23.99 -33.16
N ALA A 164 8.31 24.20 -34.46
CA ALA A 164 7.89 23.25 -35.49
C ALA A 164 6.39 22.88 -35.32
N ASN A 165 6.09 21.64 -34.99
CA ASN A 165 4.72 21.13 -34.76
C ASN A 165 4.29 21.15 -33.28
N LEU A 166 5.17 21.47 -32.33
CA LEU A 166 4.83 21.40 -30.90
C LEU A 166 4.38 22.75 -30.35
N LEU A 167 3.29 22.72 -29.58
CA LEU A 167 2.81 23.79 -28.72
C LEU A 167 3.20 23.50 -27.28
N PHE A 168 3.83 24.48 -26.64
CA PHE A 168 4.23 24.46 -25.23
C PHE A 168 3.33 25.43 -24.47
N ILE A 169 2.76 25.01 -23.34
CA ILE A 169 1.90 25.86 -22.49
C ILE A 169 2.29 25.65 -21.02
N SER A 170 2.37 26.71 -20.22
CA SER A 170 2.55 26.66 -18.77
C SER A 170 2.16 27.99 -18.12
N PHE A 171 1.92 27.99 -16.79
CA PHE A 171 1.78 29.24 -16.02
C PHE A 171 3.14 29.93 -15.77
N SER A 172 4.26 29.27 -16.11
CA SER A 172 5.62 29.77 -15.95
C SER A 172 6.28 30.11 -17.29
N GLU A 173 6.54 31.39 -17.53
CA GLU A 173 7.31 31.89 -18.68
C GLU A 173 8.68 31.20 -18.78
N LYS A 174 9.33 30.98 -17.62
CA LYS A 174 10.64 30.34 -17.53
C LYS A 174 10.59 28.89 -18.03
N LEU A 175 9.55 28.16 -17.64
CA LEU A 175 9.38 26.76 -18.02
C LEU A 175 9.12 26.62 -19.52
N VAL A 176 8.24 27.43 -20.10
CA VAL A 176 7.99 27.46 -21.56
C VAL A 176 9.26 27.82 -22.33
N THR A 177 9.98 28.85 -21.87
CA THR A 177 11.24 29.27 -22.49
C THR A 177 12.28 28.15 -22.48
N ARG A 178 12.39 27.43 -21.35
CA ARG A 178 13.31 26.29 -21.19
C ARG A 178 12.94 25.17 -22.15
N ALA A 179 11.70 24.72 -22.14
CA ALA A 179 11.19 23.66 -23.01
C ALA A 179 11.42 23.96 -24.49
N TRP A 180 11.09 25.18 -24.93
CA TRP A 180 11.30 25.61 -26.31
C TRP A 180 12.79 25.57 -26.71
N LYS A 181 13.69 26.02 -25.82
CA LYS A 181 15.14 26.03 -26.07
C LYS A 181 15.74 24.63 -26.12
N THR A 182 15.32 23.73 -25.23
CA THR A 182 15.86 22.36 -25.13
C THR A 182 15.21 21.38 -26.09
N CYS A 183 14.05 21.72 -26.67
CA CYS A 183 13.31 20.86 -27.58
C CYS A 183 14.19 20.31 -28.72
N GLY A 184 14.25 18.99 -28.84
CA GLY A 184 15.04 18.25 -29.84
C GLY A 184 16.54 18.13 -29.57
N ARG A 185 17.04 18.57 -28.40
CA ARG A 185 18.48 18.49 -28.04
C ARG A 185 18.84 17.26 -27.22
N HIS A 186 17.85 16.53 -26.74
CA HIS A 186 18.03 15.34 -25.92
C HIS A 186 18.19 14.11 -26.82
N PRO A 187 19.01 13.11 -26.46
CA PRO A 187 19.15 11.89 -27.24
C PRO A 187 17.77 11.27 -27.48
N ALA A 188 17.56 10.66 -28.66
CA ALA A 188 16.34 9.95 -28.97
C ALA A 188 16.08 8.92 -27.85
N PHE A 189 15.12 9.23 -26.98
CA PHE A 189 14.70 8.34 -25.90
C PHE A 189 14.45 6.95 -26.51
N GLN A 190 15.03 5.91 -25.89
CA GLN A 190 14.74 4.55 -26.33
C GLN A 190 13.23 4.35 -26.25
N GLU A 191 12.61 4.17 -27.41
CA GLU A 191 11.18 3.99 -27.56
C GLU A 191 10.80 2.71 -26.83
N GLN A 192 10.27 2.82 -25.61
CA GLN A 192 9.68 1.67 -24.95
C GLN A 192 8.41 1.31 -25.71
N SER A 193 8.32 0.06 -26.18
CA SER A 193 7.24 -0.46 -27.02
C SER A 193 5.87 -0.54 -26.32
N ASN A 194 5.73 0.06 -25.15
CA ASN A 194 4.52 -0.07 -24.34
C ASN A 194 3.42 0.79 -24.95
N THR A 195 2.45 0.10 -25.55
CA THR A 195 1.24 0.70 -26.10
C THR A 195 0.18 0.68 -25.01
N GLY A 196 -0.23 1.87 -24.55
CA GLY A 196 -1.26 2.03 -23.53
C GLY A 196 -2.05 3.30 -23.78
N ASP A 197 -3.12 3.48 -23.00
CA ASP A 197 -4.00 4.65 -23.11
C ASP A 197 -3.35 5.91 -22.51
N ILE A 198 -2.58 5.73 -21.44
CA ILE A 198 -1.73 6.75 -20.81
C ILE A 198 -0.37 6.12 -20.52
N ARG A 199 0.70 6.87 -20.72
CA ARG A 199 2.06 6.52 -20.29
C ARG A 199 2.46 7.45 -19.15
N LEU A 200 2.97 6.87 -18.08
CA LEU A 200 3.53 7.56 -16.93
C LEU A 200 5.02 7.28 -16.89
N GLU A 201 5.84 8.31 -16.78
CA GLU A 201 7.26 8.19 -16.47
C GLU A 201 7.59 9.01 -15.25
N LEU A 202 8.44 8.47 -14.39
CA LEU A 202 8.82 9.03 -13.11
C LEU A 202 10.33 8.93 -12.95
N GLU A 203 10.97 10.02 -12.53
CA GLU A 203 12.35 9.98 -12.02
C GLU A 203 12.31 10.09 -10.50
N HIS A 204 12.80 9.06 -9.81
CA HIS A 204 12.55 8.87 -8.37
C HIS A 204 13.26 9.92 -7.52
N THR A 205 14.46 10.36 -7.90
CA THR A 205 15.23 11.36 -7.13
C THR A 205 14.52 12.72 -7.11
N ARG A 206 14.00 13.16 -8.25
CA ARG A 206 13.23 14.40 -8.37
C ARG A 206 11.86 14.27 -7.77
N PHE A 207 11.23 13.10 -7.90
CA PHE A 207 9.97 12.82 -7.25
C PHE A 207 10.07 12.95 -5.73
N GLU A 208 11.14 12.41 -5.12
CA GLU A 208 11.41 12.60 -3.70
C GLU A 208 11.53 14.07 -3.32
N LYS A 209 12.29 14.86 -4.10
CA LYS A 209 12.43 16.30 -3.85
C LYS A 209 11.10 17.04 -3.95
N TRP A 210 10.29 16.70 -4.94
CA TRP A 210 8.95 17.26 -5.13
C TRP A 210 8.01 16.88 -3.97
N MET A 211 8.07 15.63 -3.51
CA MET A 211 7.29 15.12 -2.37
C MET A 211 7.68 15.81 -1.06
N LYS A 212 8.98 15.96 -0.79
CA LYS A 212 9.50 16.70 0.37
C LYS A 212 9.05 18.16 0.37
N MET A 213 9.00 18.78 -0.81
CA MET A 213 8.52 20.15 -0.96
C MET A 213 7.02 20.28 -0.63
N LEU A 214 6.19 19.29 -1.01
CA LEU A 214 4.75 19.33 -0.75
C LEU A 214 4.38 18.97 0.70
N TRP A 215 5.01 17.94 1.27
CA TRP A 215 4.56 17.32 2.54
C TRP A 215 5.64 17.30 3.64
N GLY A 216 6.77 17.97 3.43
CA GLY A 216 7.88 18.05 4.39
C GLY A 216 8.71 16.76 4.48
N GLU A 217 9.75 16.79 5.33
CA GLU A 217 10.70 15.67 5.47
C GLU A 217 10.07 14.38 6.03
N ALA A 218 9.02 14.50 6.83
CA ALA A 218 8.34 13.35 7.45
C ALA A 218 7.66 12.43 6.41
N ALA A 219 7.33 12.95 5.22
CA ALA A 219 6.64 12.22 4.16
C ALA A 219 7.55 11.25 3.37
N THR A 220 8.87 11.41 3.46
CA THR A 220 9.84 10.67 2.63
C THR A 220 10.86 9.91 3.48
N ASN A 221 10.39 8.93 4.24
CA ASN A 221 11.26 7.95 4.91
C ASN A 221 11.59 6.74 4.03
N ALA A 222 11.09 6.70 2.78
CA ALA A 222 11.44 5.70 1.80
C ALA A 222 12.73 6.11 1.09
N ASP A 223 13.66 5.15 0.92
CA ASP A 223 14.92 5.37 0.21
C ASP A 223 14.68 5.43 -1.30
N SER A 224 14.13 6.54 -1.80
CA SER A 224 13.86 6.79 -3.22
C SER A 224 15.14 6.83 -4.07
N SER A 225 16.32 6.81 -3.46
CA SER A 225 17.57 6.59 -4.16
C SER A 225 17.77 5.14 -4.63
N ALA A 226 16.87 4.23 -4.25
CA ALA A 226 16.85 2.83 -4.69
C ALA A 226 16.60 2.65 -6.20
N PHE A 227 15.81 3.53 -6.80
CA PHE A 227 15.40 3.45 -8.19
C PHE A 227 15.82 4.73 -8.94
N GLU A 228 16.09 4.60 -10.22
CA GLU A 228 16.40 5.74 -11.10
C GLU A 228 15.12 6.23 -11.78
N THR A 229 14.49 5.36 -12.56
CA THR A 229 13.27 5.68 -13.32
C THR A 229 12.25 4.56 -13.29
N THR A 230 10.97 4.93 -13.34
CA THR A 230 9.85 4.01 -13.58
C THR A 230 9.02 4.53 -14.75
N ALA A 231 8.79 3.69 -15.74
CA ALA A 231 7.99 3.99 -16.92
C ALA A 231 6.88 2.93 -17.07
N LEU A 232 5.63 3.36 -16.97
CA LEU A 232 4.44 2.51 -16.96
C LEU A 232 3.46 2.95 -18.04
N ALA A 233 2.79 2.00 -18.67
CA ALA A 233 1.66 2.26 -19.55
C ALA A 233 0.38 1.76 -18.86
N LEU A 234 -0.59 2.66 -18.67
CA LEU A 234 -1.93 2.37 -18.20
C LEU A 234 -2.80 1.86 -19.33
N GLN A 235 -3.43 0.72 -19.09
CA GLN A 235 -4.56 0.21 -19.84
C GLN A 235 -5.84 0.47 -19.01
N LEU A 236 -6.75 1.29 -19.53
CA LEU A 236 -8.03 1.52 -18.85
C LEU A 236 -8.93 0.29 -19.02
N GLN A 237 -9.38 -0.27 -17.89
CA GLN A 237 -10.38 -1.33 -17.84
C GLN A 237 -11.59 -0.88 -17.01
N ASP A 238 -12.71 -1.59 -17.11
CA ASP A 238 -13.95 -1.22 -16.41
C ASP A 238 -13.91 -1.49 -14.90
N LYS A 239 -13.05 -2.40 -14.44
CA LYS A 239 -13.00 -2.83 -13.04
C LYS A 239 -11.62 -2.67 -12.38
N ALA A 240 -10.60 -2.33 -13.15
CA ALA A 240 -9.25 -2.14 -12.65
C ALA A 240 -8.48 -1.10 -13.47
N LEU A 241 -7.50 -0.48 -12.83
CA LEU A 241 -6.44 0.26 -13.51
C LEU A 241 -5.22 -0.67 -13.57
N ALA A 242 -4.82 -1.07 -14.78
CA ALA A 242 -3.70 -1.97 -14.99
C ALA A 242 -2.55 -1.23 -15.68
N PHE A 243 -1.37 -1.28 -15.07
CA PHE A 243 -0.15 -0.64 -15.53
C PHE A 243 0.91 -1.70 -15.83
N SER A 244 1.62 -1.54 -16.94
CA SER A 244 2.76 -2.39 -17.30
C SER A 244 3.93 -1.56 -17.80
N GLY A 245 5.14 -1.89 -17.37
CA GLY A 245 6.36 -1.34 -17.95
C GLY A 245 7.60 -1.64 -17.16
N LYS A 246 8.52 -0.68 -17.05
CA LYS A 246 9.86 -0.95 -16.52
C LYS A 246 10.22 -0.04 -15.36
N THR A 247 10.89 -0.61 -14.38
CA THR A 247 11.50 0.11 -13.26
C THR A 247 12.98 -0.21 -13.21
N TYR A 248 13.82 0.80 -13.14
CA TYR A 248 15.26 0.67 -13.16
C TYR A 248 15.85 0.92 -11.77
N PRO A 249 16.60 -0.03 -11.19
CA PRO A 249 17.39 0.23 -10.00
C PRO A 249 18.36 1.39 -10.23
N SER A 250 18.70 2.10 -9.17
CA SER A 250 19.68 3.18 -9.24
C SER A 250 21.05 2.67 -9.66
N ARG A 251 21.66 3.38 -10.61
CA ARG A 251 23.05 3.17 -11.05
C ARG A 251 24.09 3.79 -10.11
N HIS A 252 23.63 4.68 -9.22
CA HIS A 252 24.50 5.45 -8.34
C HIS A 252 24.46 4.96 -6.88
N ASN A 253 23.41 4.23 -6.51
CA ASN A 253 23.26 3.65 -5.18
C ASN A 253 22.88 2.18 -5.31
N PHE A 254 23.86 1.28 -5.16
CA PHE A 254 23.59 -0.15 -5.13
C PHE A 254 22.85 -0.51 -3.85
N SER A 255 21.69 -1.16 -3.98
CA SER A 255 20.80 -1.46 -2.86
C SER A 255 20.29 -2.90 -2.94
N LEU A 256 19.46 -3.31 -1.97
CA LEU A 256 18.71 -4.58 -2.05
C LEU A 256 17.97 -4.72 -3.37
N TRP A 257 17.40 -3.63 -3.88
CA TRP A 257 16.68 -3.62 -5.15
C TRP A 257 17.57 -3.80 -6.36
N SER A 258 18.84 -3.40 -6.27
CA SER A 258 19.84 -3.68 -7.31
C SER A 258 20.24 -5.15 -7.27
N ALA A 259 20.53 -5.70 -6.09
CA ALA A 259 20.89 -7.11 -5.91
C ALA A 259 19.77 -8.07 -6.33
N LEU A 260 18.52 -7.77 -5.99
CA LEU A 260 17.35 -8.53 -6.42
C LEU A 260 17.16 -8.52 -7.94
N ASN A 261 17.68 -7.52 -8.65
CA ASN A 261 17.64 -7.48 -10.12
C ASN A 261 18.74 -8.34 -10.77
N LEU A 262 19.62 -8.94 -9.97
CA LEU A 262 20.68 -9.83 -10.43
C LEU A 262 20.38 -11.32 -10.18
N VAL A 263 19.40 -11.62 -9.33
CA VAL A 263 18.98 -13.00 -9.01
C VAL A 263 17.62 -13.32 -9.62
N GLU A 264 17.35 -14.61 -9.80
CA GLU A 264 16.04 -15.04 -10.27
C GLU A 264 14.97 -14.90 -9.17
N GLY A 265 13.78 -14.41 -9.55
CA GLY A 265 12.63 -14.35 -8.66
C GLY A 265 11.97 -15.71 -8.40
N ASN A 266 11.03 -15.75 -7.47
CA ASN A 266 10.32 -16.96 -7.09
C ASN A 266 8.82 -16.71 -6.88
N LYS A 267 8.05 -17.77 -6.61
CA LYS A 267 6.64 -17.64 -6.21
C LYS A 267 6.55 -17.23 -4.73
N SER A 268 5.71 -16.25 -4.43
CA SER A 268 5.40 -15.88 -3.06
C SER A 268 4.36 -16.85 -2.46
N SER A 269 4.63 -17.34 -1.24
CA SER A 269 3.72 -18.18 -0.45
C SER A 269 3.20 -17.45 0.80
N VAL A 270 3.64 -16.22 1.08
CA VAL A 270 3.30 -15.53 2.33
C VAL A 270 1.79 -15.33 2.54
N ARG A 271 1.01 -15.31 1.46
CA ARG A 271 -0.46 -15.29 1.49
C ARG A 271 -1.10 -16.44 2.29
N GLU A 272 -0.37 -17.55 2.45
CA GLU A 272 -0.82 -18.73 3.20
C GLU A 272 -0.89 -18.45 4.71
N ILE A 273 -0.10 -17.49 5.21
CA ILE A 273 0.02 -17.18 6.64
C ILE A 273 -0.51 -15.79 7.00
N ILE A 274 -0.57 -14.85 6.05
CA ILE A 274 -1.09 -13.49 6.30
C ILE A 274 -2.62 -13.52 6.34
N GLY A 275 -3.19 -12.93 7.40
CA GLY A 275 -4.64 -12.74 7.53
C GLY A 275 -5.23 -11.88 6.41
N ASN A 276 -6.50 -12.11 6.07
CA ASN A 276 -7.22 -11.35 5.02
C ASN A 276 -7.57 -9.90 5.41
N HIS A 277 -7.11 -9.43 6.57
CA HIS A 277 -7.27 -8.06 7.06
C HIS A 277 -5.93 -7.33 7.20
N VAL A 278 -4.97 -7.68 6.33
CA VAL A 278 -3.70 -6.97 6.25
C VAL A 278 -3.86 -5.59 5.61
N ALA A 279 -3.14 -4.59 6.10
CA ALA A 279 -3.09 -3.28 5.48
C ALA A 279 -2.24 -3.30 4.21
N ALA A 280 -1.02 -3.79 4.32
CA ALA A 280 -0.14 -3.96 3.18
C ALA A 280 0.92 -5.03 3.46
N TYR A 281 1.50 -5.59 2.41
CA TYR A 281 2.77 -6.29 2.53
C TYR A 281 3.64 -6.08 1.29
N VAL A 282 4.94 -6.24 1.48
CA VAL A 282 5.91 -6.44 0.40
C VAL A 282 6.63 -7.75 0.67
N SER A 283 6.58 -8.66 -0.30
CA SER A 283 7.31 -9.92 -0.29
C SER A 283 8.45 -9.88 -1.30
N VAL A 284 9.63 -10.23 -0.84
CA VAL A 284 10.87 -10.32 -1.61
C VAL A 284 11.19 -11.79 -1.80
N CYS A 285 11.26 -12.20 -3.06
CA CYS A 285 11.48 -13.58 -3.48
C CYS A 285 12.77 -13.68 -4.31
N TYR A 286 13.54 -14.73 -4.07
CA TYR A 286 14.83 -14.95 -4.71
C TYR A 286 15.13 -16.45 -4.89
N SER A 287 16.12 -16.81 -5.70
CA SER A 287 16.55 -18.19 -5.94
C SER A 287 17.22 -18.80 -4.70
N SER A 288 18.18 -18.08 -4.12
CA SER A 288 19.00 -18.48 -2.99
C SER A 288 19.33 -17.29 -2.11
N PHE A 289 19.15 -17.43 -0.79
CA PHE A 289 19.53 -16.38 0.15
C PHE A 289 21.06 -16.19 0.17
N GLU A 290 21.82 -17.28 0.08
CA GLU A 290 23.29 -17.24 0.08
C GLU A 290 23.84 -16.43 -1.11
N GLU A 291 23.25 -16.62 -2.29
CA GLU A 291 23.61 -15.84 -3.49
C GLU A 291 23.31 -14.35 -3.30
N LEU A 292 22.11 -14.02 -2.81
CA LEU A 292 21.70 -12.65 -2.54
C LEU A 292 22.58 -11.98 -1.48
N GLU A 293 22.88 -12.69 -0.39
CA GLU A 293 23.74 -12.23 0.70
C GLU A 293 25.16 -11.95 0.18
N ASN A 294 25.74 -12.86 -0.63
CA ASN A 294 27.06 -12.68 -1.21
C ASN A 294 27.14 -11.41 -2.08
N ILE A 295 26.16 -11.19 -2.96
CA ILE A 295 26.08 -9.98 -3.80
C ILE A 295 26.07 -8.71 -2.93
N LEU A 296 25.24 -8.68 -1.88
CA LEU A 296 25.12 -7.54 -0.98
C LEU A 296 26.41 -7.30 -0.16
N LEU A 297 27.04 -8.37 0.32
CA LEU A 297 28.29 -8.28 1.09
C LEU A 297 29.46 -7.84 0.23
N GLU A 298 29.55 -8.30 -1.03
CA GLU A 298 30.58 -7.86 -1.97
C GLU A 298 30.45 -6.37 -2.29
N ASP A 299 29.24 -5.90 -2.58
CA ASP A 299 28.99 -4.47 -2.78
C ASP A 299 29.37 -3.64 -1.55
N TYR A 300 28.94 -4.07 -0.36
CA TYR A 300 29.22 -3.37 0.88
C TYR A 300 30.72 -3.29 1.19
N LYS A 301 31.49 -4.34 0.86
CA LYS A 301 32.97 -4.36 0.98
C LYS A 301 33.63 -3.37 0.01
N VAL A 302 33.17 -3.29 -1.23
CA VAL A 302 33.78 -2.47 -2.28
C VAL A 302 33.43 -1.00 -2.10
N ASN A 303 32.15 -0.69 -1.85
CA ASN A 303 31.62 0.66 -1.87
C ASN A 303 31.57 1.33 -0.48
N ASN A 304 31.59 0.56 0.61
CA ASN A 304 31.44 1.07 1.99
C ASN A 304 32.44 0.44 2.98
N LEU A 305 33.70 0.24 2.55
CA LEU A 305 34.73 -0.50 3.29
C LEU A 305 34.88 -0.13 4.78
N LYS A 306 34.81 1.16 5.12
CA LYS A 306 34.95 1.60 6.53
C LYS A 306 33.78 1.12 7.40
N GLU A 307 32.56 1.20 6.89
CA GLU A 307 31.36 0.73 7.62
C GLU A 307 31.36 -0.79 7.69
N PHE A 308 31.77 -1.48 6.62
CA PHE A 308 31.95 -2.93 6.59
C PHE A 308 32.94 -3.41 7.67
N GLN A 309 34.10 -2.77 7.79
CA GLN A 309 35.06 -3.11 8.86
C GLN A 309 34.50 -2.89 10.27
N GLY A 310 33.64 -1.88 10.46
CA GLY A 310 32.94 -1.65 11.73
C GLY A 310 31.89 -2.73 12.04
N TYR A 311 31.14 -3.13 11.02
CA TYR A 311 30.21 -4.25 11.06
C TYR A 311 30.92 -5.55 11.45
N GLU A 312 32.00 -5.90 10.74
CA GLU A 312 32.76 -7.14 10.96
C GLU A 312 33.32 -7.23 12.40
N LYS A 313 33.83 -6.12 12.92
CA LYS A 313 34.28 -6.02 14.33
C LYS A 313 33.14 -6.25 15.33
N THR A 314 31.94 -5.77 15.02
CA THR A 314 30.75 -5.92 15.87
C THR A 314 30.27 -7.36 15.87
N VAL A 315 30.15 -7.98 14.70
CA VAL A 315 29.79 -9.40 14.54
C VAL A 315 30.81 -10.29 15.26
N THR A 316 32.10 -10.07 15.06
CA THR A 316 33.17 -10.84 15.73
C THR A 316 33.07 -10.75 17.25
N ARG A 317 32.79 -9.56 17.79
CA ARG A 317 32.60 -9.35 19.24
C ARG A 317 31.39 -10.11 19.76
N LEU A 318 30.27 -10.07 19.04
CA LEU A 318 29.04 -10.77 19.42
C LEU A 318 29.21 -12.29 19.34
N ASN A 319 29.82 -12.80 18.27
CA ASN A 319 30.14 -14.23 18.12
C ASN A 319 31.02 -14.72 19.28
N LYS A 320 32.04 -13.93 19.68
CA LYS A 320 32.88 -14.24 20.85
C LYS A 320 32.11 -14.20 22.17
N PHE A 321 31.20 -13.24 22.34
CA PHE A 321 30.38 -13.11 23.55
C PHE A 321 29.39 -14.27 23.73
N LEU A 322 28.72 -14.66 22.65
CA LEU A 322 27.73 -15.74 22.63
C LEU A 322 28.36 -17.14 22.49
N GLY A 323 29.59 -17.23 21.97
CA GLY A 323 30.28 -18.51 21.74
C GLY A 323 29.74 -19.29 20.53
N LEU A 324 29.21 -18.60 19.53
CA LEU A 324 28.58 -19.21 18.35
C LEU A 324 28.75 -18.29 17.12
N ASP A 325 28.66 -18.87 15.92
CA ASP A 325 28.56 -18.10 14.67
C ASP A 325 27.10 -17.66 14.45
N LEU A 326 26.81 -16.41 14.82
CA LEU A 326 25.45 -15.89 14.87
C LEU A 326 24.85 -15.72 13.46
N ALA A 327 25.67 -15.26 12.51
CA ALA A 327 25.27 -15.02 11.14
C ALA A 327 24.90 -16.35 10.46
N GLY A 328 25.86 -17.28 10.43
CA GLY A 328 25.65 -18.58 9.80
C GLY A 328 24.51 -19.37 10.44
N LEU A 329 24.38 -19.34 11.77
CA LEU A 329 23.26 -20.00 12.44
C LEU A 329 21.91 -19.42 12.01
N PHE A 330 21.78 -18.09 11.94
CA PHE A 330 20.50 -17.45 11.58
C PHE A 330 20.19 -17.55 10.08
N THR A 331 21.17 -17.41 9.21
CA THR A 331 20.93 -17.42 7.76
C THR A 331 20.82 -18.83 7.20
N SER A 332 21.38 -19.84 7.88
CA SER A 332 21.41 -21.22 7.37
C SER A 332 20.05 -21.84 7.12
N TRP A 333 18.99 -21.45 7.85
CA TRP A 333 17.64 -21.98 7.63
C TRP A 333 16.78 -21.12 6.69
N MET A 334 17.25 -19.92 6.33
CA MET A 334 16.49 -19.00 5.49
C MET A 334 16.25 -19.61 4.10
N GLY A 335 14.99 -19.62 3.70
CA GLY A 335 14.52 -20.06 2.40
C GLY A 335 14.53 -18.93 1.39
N ASN A 336 13.59 -18.98 0.45
CA ASN A 336 13.54 -18.18 -0.76
C ASN A 336 12.63 -16.94 -0.69
N GLU A 337 12.12 -16.59 0.51
CA GLU A 337 11.13 -15.51 0.66
C GLU A 337 11.29 -14.80 2.01
N ILE A 338 11.28 -13.46 1.96
CA ILE A 338 11.18 -12.56 3.12
C ILE A 338 10.05 -11.57 2.85
N ALA A 339 9.11 -11.45 3.78
CA ALA A 339 8.00 -10.52 3.67
C ALA A 339 7.94 -9.56 4.85
N ILE A 340 7.72 -8.28 4.55
CA ILE A 340 7.39 -7.25 5.54
C ILE A 340 5.90 -6.97 5.41
N VAL A 341 5.20 -7.09 6.53
CA VAL A 341 3.75 -7.03 6.59
C VAL A 341 3.33 -5.94 7.57
N LYS A 342 2.44 -5.06 7.10
CA LYS A 342 1.74 -4.08 7.90
C LYS A 342 0.35 -4.62 8.24
N PRO A 343 0.08 -4.97 9.51
CA PRO A 343 -1.25 -5.42 9.92
C PRO A 343 -2.26 -4.26 9.80
N ALA A 344 -3.57 -4.54 9.85
CA ALA A 344 -4.55 -3.48 10.04
C ALA A 344 -4.34 -2.76 11.39
N VAL A 345 -4.73 -1.48 11.44
CA VAL A 345 -4.74 -0.72 12.69
C VAL A 345 -5.88 -1.21 13.57
N ASP A 346 -5.57 -1.73 14.75
CA ASP A 346 -6.57 -1.98 15.80
C ASP A 346 -6.62 -0.82 16.82
N GLN A 347 -7.58 -0.86 17.75
CA GLN A 347 -7.73 0.19 18.76
C GLN A 347 -6.62 0.20 19.82
N GLU A 348 -5.81 -0.86 19.95
CA GLU A 348 -4.65 -0.88 20.87
C GLU A 348 -3.43 -0.13 20.30
N ASN A 349 -3.54 0.41 19.08
CA ASN A 349 -2.81 1.55 18.55
C ASN A 349 -1.28 1.54 18.78
N ARG A 350 -0.56 0.85 17.89
CA ARG A 350 0.82 1.24 17.55
C ARG A 350 0.98 1.23 16.04
N LEU A 351 1.00 2.42 15.42
CA LEU A 351 1.28 2.60 13.99
C LEU A 351 2.62 1.96 13.56
N ASP A 352 3.51 1.77 14.53
CA ASP A 352 4.80 1.14 14.35
C ASP A 352 4.75 -0.39 14.30
N ASN A 353 3.61 -1.02 14.56
CA ASN A 353 3.47 -2.47 14.49
C ASN A 353 3.87 -2.97 13.10
N LEU A 354 4.76 -3.95 13.07
CA LEU A 354 5.31 -4.56 11.88
C LEU A 354 5.46 -6.05 12.10
N ILE A 355 5.29 -6.80 11.03
CA ILE A 355 5.55 -8.24 11.00
C ILE A 355 6.64 -8.48 9.94
N LEU A 356 7.61 -9.31 10.29
CA LEU A 356 8.62 -9.84 9.39
C LEU A 356 8.42 -11.35 9.32
N ALA A 357 8.07 -11.86 8.15
CA ALA A 357 7.94 -13.29 7.91
C ALA A 357 9.09 -13.76 7.03
N ILE A 358 9.89 -14.70 7.53
CA ILE A 358 11.00 -15.31 6.80
C ILE A 358 10.64 -16.77 6.57
N ARG A 359 10.55 -17.16 5.29
CA ARG A 359 10.29 -18.56 4.95
C ARG A 359 11.52 -19.39 5.29
N ALA A 360 11.35 -20.50 5.97
CA ALA A 360 12.40 -21.46 6.23
C ALA A 360 12.47 -22.48 5.08
N LYS A 361 13.68 -22.91 4.73
CA LYS A 361 13.88 -24.07 3.85
C LYS A 361 13.58 -25.39 4.57
N ASP A 362 13.76 -25.38 5.89
CA ASP A 362 13.41 -26.44 6.83
C ASP A 362 12.98 -25.76 8.14
N ILE A 363 11.70 -25.90 8.47
CA ILE A 363 11.11 -25.23 9.64
C ILE A 363 11.59 -25.84 10.97
N ASP A 364 11.94 -27.13 10.99
CA ASP A 364 12.39 -27.79 12.21
C ASP A 364 13.84 -27.41 12.51
N LEU A 365 14.69 -27.29 11.49
CA LEU A 365 16.02 -26.69 11.62
C LEU A 365 15.93 -25.26 12.18
N ALA A 366 15.01 -24.44 11.65
CA ALA A 366 14.81 -23.07 12.13
C ALA A 366 14.38 -23.02 13.60
N LYS A 367 13.48 -23.91 14.03
CA LYS A 367 13.07 -24.05 15.45
C LYS A 367 14.24 -24.41 16.34
N ASP A 368 15.00 -25.44 15.98
CA ASP A 368 16.14 -25.93 16.77
C ASP A 368 17.21 -24.85 16.90
N GLN A 369 17.54 -24.15 15.81
CA GLN A 369 18.53 -23.08 15.82
C GLN A 369 18.08 -21.86 16.61
N LEU A 370 16.82 -21.45 16.51
CA LEU A 370 16.28 -20.35 17.32
C LEU A 370 16.17 -20.71 18.80
N ALA A 371 15.82 -21.95 19.13
CA ALA A 371 15.82 -22.45 20.50
C ALA A 371 17.23 -22.43 21.10
N TYR A 372 18.22 -22.94 20.36
CA TYR A 372 19.63 -22.88 20.75
C TYR A 372 20.10 -21.43 20.94
N LEU A 373 19.77 -20.53 19.99
CA LEU A 373 20.12 -19.11 20.09
C LEU A 373 19.51 -18.46 21.34
N ALA A 374 18.22 -18.68 21.60
CA ALA A 374 17.53 -18.15 22.77
C ALA A 374 18.16 -18.65 24.07
N GLU A 375 18.54 -19.93 24.14
CA GLU A 375 19.23 -20.52 25.28
C GLU A 375 20.60 -19.85 25.54
N GLN A 376 21.43 -19.66 24.51
CA GLN A 376 22.74 -19.03 24.66
C GLN A 376 22.63 -17.57 25.11
N ILE A 377 21.64 -16.83 24.60
CA ILE A 377 21.35 -15.46 25.07
C ILE A 377 20.92 -15.49 26.53
N GLY A 378 20.02 -16.40 26.92
CA GLY A 378 19.53 -16.53 28.29
C GLY A 378 20.62 -16.88 29.30
N ARG A 379 21.61 -17.70 28.91
CA ARG A 379 22.77 -18.00 29.77
C ARG A 379 23.70 -16.81 29.96
N LYS A 380 23.78 -15.89 28.99
CA LYS A 380 24.74 -14.77 28.96
C LYS A 380 24.13 -13.42 29.34
N THR A 381 22.82 -13.33 29.49
CA THR A 381 22.10 -12.09 29.78
C THR A 381 21.08 -12.30 30.91
N PRO A 382 20.78 -11.27 31.73
CA PRO A 382 19.80 -11.39 32.82
C PRO A 382 18.34 -11.44 32.33
N VAL A 383 18.10 -11.76 31.05
CA VAL A 383 16.78 -11.74 30.42
C VAL A 383 15.99 -12.98 30.87
N ARG A 384 14.88 -12.75 31.57
CA ARG A 384 13.89 -13.80 31.87
C ARG A 384 12.90 -13.88 30.72
N PHE A 385 13.00 -14.90 29.89
CA PHE A 385 12.02 -15.17 28.84
C PHE A 385 10.73 -15.71 29.45
N ARG A 386 9.58 -15.17 29.02
CA ARG A 386 8.28 -15.81 29.23
C ARG A 386 7.74 -16.15 27.86
N ASN A 387 7.61 -17.45 27.62
CA ASN A 387 6.88 -17.95 26.46
C ASN A 387 5.39 -17.69 26.69
N ILE A 388 4.70 -17.25 25.65
CA ILE A 388 3.24 -17.12 25.66
C ILE A 388 2.72 -18.23 24.77
N ASP A 389 1.97 -19.17 25.34
CA ASP A 389 1.29 -20.18 24.54
C ASP A 389 -0.09 -19.67 24.12
N TYR A 390 -0.37 -19.74 22.83
CA TYR A 390 -1.60 -19.24 22.23
C TYR A 390 -2.03 -20.15 21.08
N ASN A 391 -3.25 -20.73 21.17
CA ASN A 391 -3.79 -21.66 20.16
C ASN A 391 -2.84 -22.81 19.75
N GLY A 392 -2.00 -23.29 20.68
CA GLY A 392 -1.03 -24.35 20.40
C GLY A 392 0.26 -23.87 19.72
N HIS A 393 0.44 -22.55 19.56
CA HIS A 393 1.69 -21.93 19.14
C HIS A 393 2.38 -21.28 20.33
N THR A 394 3.71 -21.39 20.38
CA THR A 394 4.53 -20.67 21.34
C THR A 394 5.01 -19.37 20.72
N ILE A 395 4.80 -18.25 21.43
CA ILE A 395 5.37 -16.95 21.11
C ILE A 395 6.57 -16.73 22.02
N GLY A 396 7.77 -16.77 21.42
CA GLY A 396 9.03 -16.47 22.06
C GLY A 396 9.39 -14.98 21.97
N TYR A 397 10.46 -14.60 22.65
CA TYR A 397 11.01 -13.25 22.60
C TYR A 397 12.51 -13.31 22.36
N LEU A 398 13.03 -12.61 21.35
CA LEU A 398 14.44 -12.57 21.02
C LEU A 398 15.07 -11.25 21.47
N SER A 399 15.79 -11.28 22.61
CA SER A 399 16.34 -10.08 23.23
C SER A 399 17.72 -9.69 22.69
N LEU A 400 17.85 -9.46 21.38
CA LEU A 400 19.09 -8.98 20.77
C LEU A 400 18.85 -7.64 20.07
N LYS A 401 19.15 -6.54 20.77
CA LYS A 401 19.02 -5.19 20.21
C LYS A 401 19.90 -5.04 18.97
N GLY A 402 19.32 -4.53 17.89
CA GLY A 402 20.03 -4.28 16.63
C GLY A 402 20.40 -5.52 15.83
N PHE A 403 19.94 -6.72 16.23
CA PHE A 403 20.21 -7.97 15.51
C PHE A 403 19.79 -7.91 14.04
N PHE A 404 18.53 -7.60 13.78
CA PHE A 404 18.01 -7.52 12.41
C PHE A 404 18.66 -6.39 11.62
N ASN A 405 18.92 -5.25 12.26
CA ASN A 405 19.65 -4.15 11.63
C ASN A 405 21.07 -4.55 11.22
N MET A 406 21.73 -5.39 12.03
CA MET A 406 23.08 -5.88 11.75
C MET A 406 23.08 -6.82 10.54
N PHE A 407 22.17 -7.78 10.47
CA PHE A 407 22.21 -8.83 9.44
C PHE A 407 21.40 -8.53 8.18
N LEU A 408 20.33 -7.75 8.29
CA LEU A 408 19.42 -7.48 7.17
C LEU A 408 19.40 -5.98 6.78
N GLY A 409 20.16 -5.14 7.50
CA GLY A 409 20.32 -3.71 7.21
C GLY A 409 19.23 -2.80 7.76
N LYS A 410 19.30 -1.51 7.43
CA LYS A 410 18.45 -0.42 7.97
C LYS A 410 16.95 -0.65 7.79
N TRP A 411 16.54 -1.41 6.77
CA TRP A 411 15.15 -1.78 6.50
C TRP A 411 14.49 -2.51 7.69
N PHE A 412 15.30 -3.19 8.51
CA PHE A 412 14.83 -3.98 9.65
C PHE A 412 15.17 -3.34 11.00
N SER A 413 15.64 -2.09 11.00
CA SER A 413 15.93 -1.32 12.23
C SER A 413 14.71 -1.12 13.14
N LYS A 414 13.49 -1.25 12.60
CA LYS A 414 12.24 -1.18 13.38
C LYS A 414 11.98 -2.43 14.23
N PHE A 415 12.72 -3.53 14.04
CA PHE A 415 12.63 -4.77 14.82
C PHE A 415 13.69 -4.81 15.92
N ASP A 416 13.66 -3.83 16.83
CA ASP A 416 14.69 -3.68 17.87
C ASP A 416 14.63 -4.75 18.97
N LYS A 417 13.44 -5.36 19.20
CA LYS A 417 13.16 -6.36 20.24
C LYS A 417 11.97 -7.26 19.85
N PRO A 418 12.09 -8.13 18.83
CA PRO A 418 10.91 -8.80 18.32
C PRO A 418 10.54 -10.04 19.13
N TYR A 419 9.24 -10.17 19.36
CA TYR A 419 8.59 -11.45 19.59
C TYR A 419 8.68 -12.28 18.32
N TYR A 420 8.69 -13.60 18.45
CA TYR A 420 8.68 -14.51 17.31
C TYR A 420 7.80 -15.73 17.55
N THR A 421 7.31 -16.33 16.46
CA THR A 421 6.58 -17.59 16.47
C THR A 421 6.77 -18.32 15.13
N PHE A 422 6.21 -19.52 15.02
CA PHE A 422 6.28 -20.36 13.82
C PHE A 422 4.87 -20.55 13.26
N ILE A 423 4.68 -20.23 11.99
CA ILE A 423 3.39 -20.37 11.28
C ILE A 423 3.66 -20.97 9.90
N GLY A 424 3.15 -22.18 9.64
CA GLY A 424 3.50 -22.93 8.43
C GLY A 424 5.02 -23.11 8.34
N ASP A 425 5.58 -22.83 7.16
CA ASP A 425 7.02 -22.87 6.91
C ASP A 425 7.72 -21.53 7.23
N TYR A 426 7.13 -20.64 8.02
CA TYR A 426 7.68 -19.32 8.31
C TYR A 426 8.08 -19.16 9.76
N VAL A 427 9.21 -18.50 9.97
CA VAL A 427 9.53 -17.82 11.21
C VAL A 427 8.99 -16.40 11.13
N VAL A 428 8.09 -16.05 12.04
CA VAL A 428 7.37 -14.77 12.02
C VAL A 428 7.79 -13.94 13.23
N PHE A 429 8.32 -12.74 12.97
CA PHE A 429 8.75 -11.79 13.98
C PHE A 429 7.80 -10.58 14.03
N SER A 430 7.59 -10.00 15.20
CA SER A 430 6.90 -8.72 15.36
C SER A 430 7.39 -7.97 16.59
N ASN A 431 7.28 -6.64 16.57
CA ASN A 431 7.48 -5.80 17.75
C ASN A 431 6.34 -5.90 18.78
N SER A 432 5.30 -6.71 18.52
CA SER A 432 4.18 -6.95 19.44
C SER A 432 3.78 -8.42 19.49
N SER A 433 3.64 -8.97 20.70
CA SER A 433 3.09 -10.32 20.91
C SER A 433 1.61 -10.41 20.56
N SER A 434 0.82 -9.34 20.77
CA SER A 434 -0.60 -9.32 20.40
C SER A 434 -0.79 -9.39 18.89
N THR A 435 0.09 -8.73 18.12
CA THR A 435 0.11 -8.82 16.65
C THR A 435 0.37 -10.24 16.17
N LEU A 436 1.30 -10.97 16.81
CA LEU A 436 1.55 -12.38 16.47
C LEU A 436 0.37 -13.28 16.88
N ALA A 437 -0.25 -13.04 18.04
CA ALA A 437 -1.44 -13.78 18.46
C ALA A 437 -2.62 -13.58 17.48
N ALA A 438 -2.85 -12.35 17.01
CA ALA A 438 -3.86 -12.07 15.99
C ALA A 438 -3.57 -12.85 14.69
N MET A 439 -2.31 -12.84 14.23
CA MET A 439 -1.92 -13.61 13.04
C MET A 439 -2.07 -15.12 13.23
N ILE A 440 -1.72 -15.67 14.40
CA ILE A 440 -1.96 -17.08 14.74
C ILE A 440 -3.47 -17.38 14.70
N LYS A 441 -4.32 -16.51 15.25
CA LYS A 441 -5.78 -16.67 15.21
C LYS A 441 -6.25 -16.79 13.76
N ASP A 442 -5.88 -15.84 12.91
CA ASP A 442 -6.27 -15.83 11.50
C ASP A 442 -5.79 -17.09 10.78
N TYR A 443 -4.56 -17.52 11.02
CA TYR A 443 -4.01 -18.74 10.44
C TYR A 443 -4.73 -20.01 10.93
N SER A 444 -4.92 -20.18 12.24
CA SER A 444 -5.61 -21.34 12.83
C SER A 444 -7.06 -21.44 12.38
N LEU A 445 -7.72 -20.29 12.18
CA LEU A 445 -9.06 -20.22 11.59
C LEU A 445 -9.02 -20.39 10.07
N GLY A 446 -7.86 -20.22 9.43
CA GLY A 446 -7.63 -20.18 7.98
C GLY A 446 -8.34 -19.02 7.29
N ASN A 447 -8.43 -17.88 7.98
CA ASN A 447 -8.84 -16.57 7.46
C ASN A 447 -7.63 -15.85 6.81
N THR A 448 -6.90 -16.55 5.95
CA THR A 448 -5.70 -16.02 5.29
C THR A 448 -6.01 -15.53 3.89
N LEU A 449 -5.11 -14.73 3.31
CA LEU A 449 -5.27 -14.16 1.96
C LEU A 449 -5.51 -15.21 0.87
N VAL A 450 -5.08 -16.46 1.05
CA VAL A 450 -5.39 -17.56 0.12
C VAL A 450 -6.90 -17.74 -0.08
N GLN A 451 -7.72 -17.45 0.92
CA GLN A 451 -9.18 -17.58 0.86
C GLN A 451 -9.88 -16.29 0.38
N ASP A 452 -9.14 -15.22 0.14
CA ASP A 452 -9.70 -13.95 -0.31
C ASP A 452 -9.81 -13.94 -1.84
N GLU A 453 -11.04 -14.00 -2.36
CA GLU A 453 -11.30 -13.99 -3.81
C GLU A 453 -10.74 -12.74 -4.50
N LYS A 454 -10.85 -11.57 -3.86
CA LYS A 454 -10.40 -10.30 -4.44
C LYS A 454 -8.89 -10.27 -4.58
N TYR A 455 -8.20 -10.75 -3.55
CA TYR A 455 -6.76 -10.92 -3.57
C TYR A 455 -6.33 -11.93 -4.66
N ASN A 456 -7.04 -13.04 -4.79
CA ASN A 456 -6.73 -14.06 -5.79
C ASN A 456 -6.94 -13.54 -7.23
N ASP A 457 -8.01 -12.79 -7.48
CA ASP A 457 -8.27 -12.13 -8.76
C ASP A 457 -7.14 -11.16 -9.10
N LEU A 458 -6.75 -10.31 -8.16
CA LEU A 458 -5.62 -9.37 -8.31
C LEU A 458 -4.32 -10.09 -8.67
N MET A 459 -3.96 -11.14 -7.92
CA MET A 459 -2.72 -11.87 -8.14
C MET A 459 -2.72 -12.69 -9.44
N SER A 460 -3.90 -13.03 -9.96
CA SER A 460 -4.02 -13.67 -11.27
C SER A 460 -3.59 -12.74 -12.42
N GLU A 461 -3.79 -11.42 -12.26
CA GLU A 461 -3.38 -10.41 -13.24
C GLU A 461 -1.88 -10.07 -13.18
N LEU A 462 -1.24 -10.23 -12.01
CA LEU A 462 0.15 -9.81 -11.77
C LEU A 462 1.21 -10.87 -12.12
N GLY A 463 0.79 -12.12 -12.34
CA GLY A 463 1.68 -13.26 -12.59
C GLY A 463 2.10 -14.01 -11.32
N ASN A 464 2.83 -15.13 -11.50
CA ASN A 464 3.08 -16.11 -10.44
C ASN A 464 4.56 -16.31 -10.05
N ARG A 465 5.50 -15.61 -10.72
CA ARG A 465 6.93 -15.67 -10.42
C ARG A 465 7.58 -14.30 -10.66
N SER A 466 8.06 -13.67 -9.60
CA SER A 466 8.63 -12.32 -9.56
C SER A 466 9.64 -12.21 -8.43
N ASN A 467 10.47 -11.17 -8.45
CA ASN A 467 11.41 -10.90 -7.36
C ASN A 467 10.73 -10.16 -6.22
N ILE A 468 9.72 -9.34 -6.54
CA ILE A 468 9.02 -8.52 -5.56
C ILE A 468 7.53 -8.61 -5.84
N TYR A 469 6.74 -8.82 -4.78
CA TYR A 469 5.29 -8.73 -4.77
C TYR A 469 4.89 -7.69 -3.75
N GLY A 470 4.05 -6.75 -4.14
CA GLY A 470 3.42 -5.80 -3.24
C GLY A 470 1.91 -5.96 -3.24
N TYR A 471 1.31 -5.75 -2.09
CA TYR A 471 -0.13 -5.70 -1.90
C TYR A 471 -0.48 -4.60 -0.92
N VAL A 472 -1.53 -3.84 -1.23
CA VAL A 472 -2.10 -2.80 -0.39
C VAL A 472 -3.61 -2.92 -0.42
N SER A 473 -4.20 -3.02 0.76
CA SER A 473 -5.62 -2.81 0.97
C SER A 473 -5.82 -1.35 1.34
N SER A 474 -6.32 -0.54 0.41
CA SER A 474 -6.61 0.88 0.67
C SER A 474 -7.52 1.07 1.90
N PRO A 475 -8.58 0.27 2.10
CA PRO A 475 -9.44 0.39 3.29
C PRO A 475 -8.70 0.21 4.61
N GLU A 476 -7.84 -0.80 4.70
CA GLU A 476 -7.05 -1.08 5.92
C GLU A 476 -5.85 -0.13 6.08
N THR A 477 -5.44 0.54 5.00
CA THR A 477 -4.33 1.51 5.00
C THR A 477 -4.79 2.94 5.31
N TYR A 478 -6.09 3.23 5.22
CA TYR A 478 -6.65 4.57 5.41
C TYR A 478 -6.20 5.22 6.73
N GLU A 479 -6.28 4.48 7.84
CA GLU A 479 -5.89 4.99 9.17
C GLU A 479 -4.41 5.32 9.28
N TYR A 480 -3.54 4.55 8.61
CA TYR A 480 -2.11 4.87 8.55
C TYR A 480 -1.89 6.21 7.85
N LEU A 481 -2.52 6.41 6.68
CA LEU A 481 -2.36 7.63 5.88
C LEU A 481 -2.97 8.84 6.58
N PHE A 482 -4.21 8.72 7.07
CA PHE A 482 -4.91 9.79 7.77
C PHE A 482 -4.09 10.33 8.94
N ARG A 483 -3.45 9.45 9.71
CA ARG A 483 -2.64 9.86 10.87
C ARG A 483 -1.25 10.38 10.50
N SER A 484 -0.70 9.99 9.35
CA SER A 484 0.55 10.56 8.84
C SER A 484 0.38 11.93 8.18
N LEU A 485 -0.83 12.28 7.74
CA LEU A 485 -1.08 13.56 7.09
C LEU A 485 -1.02 14.75 8.08
N PRO A 486 -0.51 15.92 7.62
CA PRO A 486 -0.63 17.18 8.35
C PRO A 486 -2.09 17.49 8.71
N PRO A 487 -2.37 18.08 9.89
CA PRO A 487 -3.74 18.36 10.34
C PRO A 487 -4.61 19.14 9.33
N GLU A 488 -4.01 20.08 8.60
CA GLU A 488 -4.63 20.91 7.58
C GLU A 488 -5.17 20.11 6.38
N ASP A 489 -4.53 19.01 6.01
CA ASP A 489 -4.88 18.19 4.85
C ASP A 489 -5.94 17.11 5.18
N ARG A 490 -6.13 16.82 6.48
CA ARG A 490 -7.02 15.74 6.93
C ARG A 490 -8.46 15.96 6.53
N ALA A 491 -8.93 17.22 6.55
CA ALA A 491 -10.31 17.54 6.18
C ALA A 491 -10.61 17.16 4.73
N GLU A 492 -9.66 17.43 3.81
CA GLU A 492 -9.81 17.09 2.40
C GLU A 492 -9.69 15.59 2.16
N PHE A 493 -8.79 14.91 2.88
CA PHE A 493 -8.66 13.46 2.82
C PHE A 493 -9.93 12.73 3.31
N VAL A 494 -10.62 13.28 4.32
CA VAL A 494 -11.90 12.75 4.80
C VAL A 494 -13.01 12.92 3.76
N LYS A 495 -13.12 14.09 3.11
CA LYS A 495 -14.13 14.32 2.06
C LYS A 495 -14.02 13.34 0.90
N ASN A 496 -12.80 12.91 0.57
CA ASN A 496 -12.52 12.01 -0.55
C ASN A 496 -12.23 10.56 -0.11
N LYS A 497 -12.55 10.21 1.15
CA LYS A 497 -12.34 8.86 1.71
C LYS A 497 -12.93 7.76 0.83
N GLY A 498 -14.15 7.96 0.32
CA GLY A 498 -14.82 6.96 -0.52
C GLY A 498 -14.09 6.71 -1.83
N ALA A 499 -13.51 7.73 -2.46
CA ALA A 499 -12.71 7.57 -3.68
C ALA A 499 -11.46 6.72 -3.41
N PHE A 500 -10.74 7.01 -2.33
CA PHE A 500 -9.55 6.24 -1.93
C PHE A 500 -9.90 4.79 -1.60
N GLN A 501 -10.95 4.57 -0.79
CA GLN A 501 -11.39 3.24 -0.41
C GLN A 501 -11.99 2.46 -1.60
N SER A 502 -12.49 3.15 -2.64
CA SER A 502 -13.02 2.49 -3.83
C SER A 502 -11.99 1.67 -4.60
N PHE A 503 -10.70 1.99 -4.49
CA PHE A 503 -9.63 1.12 -4.98
C PHE A 503 -9.29 0.08 -3.91
N GLU A 504 -10.11 -0.95 -3.81
CA GLU A 504 -10.13 -1.84 -2.64
C GLU A 504 -8.89 -2.72 -2.46
N ALA A 505 -8.21 -3.04 -3.57
CA ALA A 505 -7.02 -3.87 -3.58
C ALA A 505 -6.06 -3.40 -4.66
N ILE A 506 -4.81 -3.10 -4.27
CA ILE A 506 -3.75 -2.67 -5.17
C ILE A 506 -2.60 -3.65 -5.03
N GLY A 507 -2.12 -4.18 -6.14
CA GLY A 507 -0.97 -5.07 -6.15
C GLY A 507 0.04 -4.67 -7.21
N PHE A 508 1.29 -5.02 -6.99
CA PHE A 508 2.34 -4.80 -7.96
C PHE A 508 3.37 -5.93 -7.94
N THR A 509 4.04 -6.17 -9.07
CA THR A 509 5.18 -7.07 -9.18
C THR A 509 6.35 -6.39 -9.86
N LEU A 510 7.56 -6.76 -9.43
CA LEU A 510 8.80 -6.42 -10.14
C LEU A 510 9.54 -7.73 -10.42
N THR A 511 9.73 -8.02 -11.69
CA THR A 511 10.36 -9.25 -12.18
C THR A 511 11.66 -8.89 -12.89
N ASN A 512 12.76 -9.55 -12.52
CA ASN A 512 14.06 -9.37 -13.15
C ASN A 512 13.94 -9.56 -14.68
N ALA A 513 14.38 -8.55 -15.44
CA ALA A 513 14.46 -8.54 -16.90
C ALA A 513 15.88 -8.15 -17.41
N GLY A 514 16.90 -8.41 -16.60
CA GLY A 514 18.33 -8.21 -16.89
C GLY A 514 18.82 -6.76 -16.77
N SER A 515 18.23 -5.82 -17.50
CA SER A 515 18.63 -4.39 -17.47
C SER A 515 17.82 -3.52 -16.49
N GLY A 516 16.83 -4.13 -15.83
CA GLY A 516 15.86 -3.51 -14.94
C GLY A 516 14.75 -4.51 -14.61
N TYR A 517 13.67 -4.04 -14.01
CA TYR A 517 12.50 -4.85 -13.69
C TYR A 517 11.39 -4.65 -14.70
N GLU A 518 10.80 -5.74 -15.18
CA GLU A 518 9.44 -5.69 -15.70
C GLU A 518 8.49 -5.46 -14.51
N THR A 519 7.65 -4.44 -14.61
CA THR A 519 6.78 -3.93 -13.55
C THR A 519 5.33 -4.05 -13.98
N HIS A 520 4.52 -4.74 -13.19
CA HIS A 520 3.07 -4.72 -13.31
C HIS A 520 2.46 -4.10 -12.06
N LEU A 521 1.44 -3.27 -12.22
CA LEU A 521 0.66 -2.72 -11.11
C LEU A 521 -0.81 -2.75 -11.48
N VAL A 522 -1.64 -3.29 -10.59
CA VAL A 522 -3.09 -3.40 -10.79
C VAL A 522 -3.79 -2.83 -9.57
N ALA A 523 -4.76 -1.94 -9.80
CA ALA A 523 -5.64 -1.41 -8.76
C ALA A 523 -7.08 -1.78 -9.09
N ILE A 524 -7.67 -2.70 -8.31
CA ILE A 524 -9.06 -3.14 -8.45
C ILE A 524 -9.98 -2.07 -7.86
N HIS A 525 -11.01 -1.71 -8.62
CA HIS A 525 -12.02 -0.72 -8.22
C HIS A 525 -13.35 -1.39 -7.88
N ASN A 526 -13.88 -1.07 -6.71
CA ASN A 526 -15.18 -1.46 -6.20
C ASN A 526 -16.14 -0.27 -6.19
N VAL A 527 -17.16 -0.35 -7.06
CA VAL A 527 -18.22 0.66 -7.19
C VAL A 527 -19.10 0.78 -5.94
N ASP A 528 -19.22 -0.29 -5.14
CA ASP A 528 -20.05 -0.36 -3.94
C ASP A 528 -19.24 -0.16 -2.64
N ALA A 529 -17.97 0.24 -2.77
CA ALA A 529 -17.00 0.36 -1.70
C ALA A 529 -17.54 1.07 -0.44
N ALA A 530 -18.08 2.28 -0.59
CA ALA A 530 -18.56 3.06 0.56
C ALA A 530 -19.56 2.28 1.42
N ARG A 531 -20.47 1.55 0.77
CA ARG A 531 -21.50 0.76 1.46
C ARG A 531 -20.93 -0.52 2.07
N ASP A 532 -20.06 -1.20 1.33
CA ASP A 532 -19.43 -2.44 1.77
C ASP A 532 -18.57 -2.23 3.01
N TYR A 533 -17.87 -1.09 3.08
CA TYR A 533 -17.07 -0.73 4.24
C TYR A 533 -17.92 -0.34 5.44
N GLU A 534 -19.04 0.34 5.25
CA GLU A 534 -19.96 0.64 6.34
C GLU A 534 -20.49 -0.65 6.99
N ILE A 535 -20.96 -1.61 6.18
CA ILE A 535 -21.39 -2.93 6.66
C ILE A 535 -20.23 -3.65 7.37
N ARG A 536 -19.04 -3.62 6.80
CA ARG A 536 -17.87 -4.31 7.35
C ARG A 536 -17.42 -3.72 8.67
N GLU A 537 -17.28 -2.40 8.78
CA GLU A 537 -16.86 -1.71 10.00
C GLU A 537 -17.88 -1.89 11.12
N LEU A 538 -19.18 -1.80 10.80
CA LEU A 538 -20.22 -2.06 11.77
C LEU A 538 -20.17 -3.52 12.24
N SER A 539 -20.04 -4.49 11.31
CA SER A 539 -19.87 -5.91 11.67
C SER A 539 -18.66 -6.13 12.59
N ARG A 540 -17.50 -5.55 12.27
CA ARG A 540 -16.29 -5.62 13.10
C ARG A 540 -16.53 -5.06 14.49
N SER A 541 -17.18 -3.90 14.59
CA SER A 541 -17.47 -3.27 15.88
C SER A 541 -18.38 -4.13 16.77
N LEU A 542 -19.27 -4.92 16.16
CA LEU A 542 -20.19 -5.83 16.85
C LEU A 542 -19.55 -7.19 17.19
N GLU A 543 -18.49 -7.60 16.48
CA GLU A 543 -17.74 -8.83 16.75
C GLU A 543 -16.54 -8.61 17.69
N LYS A 544 -16.07 -7.37 17.84
CA LYS A 544 -14.82 -7.01 18.54
C LYS A 544 -14.70 -7.64 19.94
N GLN A 545 -15.75 -7.54 20.74
CA GLN A 545 -15.70 -8.03 22.12
C GLN A 545 -15.66 -9.56 22.18
N ALA A 546 -16.34 -10.24 21.25
CA ALA A 546 -16.20 -11.69 21.08
C ALA A 546 -14.77 -12.05 20.67
N ASP A 547 -14.16 -11.27 19.76
CA ASP A 547 -12.79 -11.52 19.29
C ASP A 547 -11.75 -11.44 20.41
N LEU A 548 -11.85 -10.46 21.32
CA LEU A 548 -10.96 -10.31 22.49
C LEU A 548 -11.10 -11.47 23.48
N ILE A 549 -12.33 -11.93 23.70
CA ILE A 549 -12.59 -13.06 24.60
C ILE A 549 -12.06 -14.36 24.00
N GLU A 550 -12.29 -14.57 22.70
CA GLU A 550 -11.75 -15.72 21.96
C GLU A 550 -10.22 -15.72 21.91
N SER A 551 -9.58 -14.54 21.88
CA SER A 551 -8.13 -14.43 21.93
C SER A 551 -7.57 -14.63 23.34
N GLY A 552 -8.40 -14.97 24.33
CA GLY A 552 -7.97 -15.17 25.70
C GLY A 552 -7.40 -13.92 26.37
N TYR A 553 -7.73 -12.72 25.87
CA TYR A 553 -7.23 -11.45 26.42
C TYR A 553 -7.49 -11.32 27.93
N TYR A 554 -8.62 -11.86 28.39
CA TYR A 554 -9.02 -11.85 29.79
C TYR A 554 -8.61 -13.10 30.56
N HIS A 555 -7.96 -14.09 29.95
CA HIS A 555 -7.64 -15.34 30.62
C HIS A 555 -6.65 -15.13 31.77
N VAL A 556 -6.90 -15.84 32.87
CA VAL A 556 -6.00 -15.88 34.03
C VAL A 556 -4.77 -16.71 33.69
N VAL A 557 -3.59 -16.15 33.95
CA VAL A 557 -2.30 -16.81 33.73
C VAL A 557 -1.57 -16.97 35.07
N ILE A 558 -1.38 -18.20 35.50
CA ILE A 558 -0.67 -18.53 36.73
C ILE A 558 0.77 -18.95 36.38
N PRO A 559 1.81 -18.28 36.94
CA PRO A 559 3.20 -18.69 36.71
C PRO A 559 3.51 -20.06 37.34
N ASP A 560 4.30 -20.90 36.66
CA ASP A 560 4.73 -22.23 37.14
C ASP A 560 5.38 -22.19 38.53
N SER A 561 6.07 -21.09 38.87
CA SER A 561 6.70 -20.89 40.18
C SER A 561 5.69 -20.78 41.34
N ILE A 562 4.41 -20.58 41.04
CA ILE A 562 3.31 -20.42 42.00
C ILE A 562 2.42 -21.66 42.03
N ALA A 563 2.48 -22.50 40.99
CA ALA A 563 1.69 -23.73 40.82
C ALA A 563 1.90 -24.78 41.93
N VAL A 564 2.91 -24.59 42.80
CA VAL A 564 3.20 -25.49 43.94
C VAL A 564 2.80 -24.88 45.30
N SER A 565 2.27 -23.65 45.32
CA SER A 565 1.93 -22.95 46.57
C SER A 565 0.43 -23.08 46.92
N THR A 566 0.14 -23.46 48.16
CA THR A 566 -1.20 -23.66 48.73
C THR A 566 -1.94 -22.35 49.09
N ARG A 567 -1.58 -21.21 48.47
CA ARG A 567 -2.22 -19.92 48.76
C ARG A 567 -3.64 -19.90 48.21
N GLY A 568 -4.61 -19.63 49.09
CA GLY A 568 -6.02 -19.58 48.72
C GLY A 568 -6.39 -18.40 47.82
N ASP A 569 -5.84 -17.20 48.06
CA ASP A 569 -6.09 -16.01 47.25
C ASP A 569 -4.82 -15.60 46.48
N TYR A 570 -4.99 -15.19 45.22
CA TYR A 570 -3.91 -14.70 44.35
C TYR A 570 -4.36 -13.48 43.58
N ALA A 571 -3.43 -12.54 43.39
CA ALA A 571 -3.62 -11.39 42.54
C ALA A 571 -2.34 -11.03 41.79
N TYR A 572 -2.49 -10.56 40.56
CA TYR A 572 -1.40 -10.06 39.75
C TYR A 572 -1.89 -8.95 38.82
N ARG A 573 -0.92 -8.24 38.24
CA ARG A 573 -1.16 -7.03 37.45
C ARG A 573 -0.39 -7.14 36.14
N THR A 574 -1.06 -6.84 35.04
CA THR A 574 -0.46 -6.66 33.71
C THR A 574 -0.27 -5.16 33.43
N GLU A 575 0.13 -4.80 32.20
CA GLU A 575 0.17 -3.38 31.80
C GLU A 575 -1.23 -2.75 31.72
N GLN A 576 -2.28 -3.53 31.51
CA GLN A 576 -3.63 -3.03 31.25
C GLN A 576 -4.64 -3.38 32.34
N LEU A 577 -4.49 -4.54 33.00
CA LEU A 577 -5.52 -5.13 33.86
C LEU A 577 -4.95 -5.66 35.17
N ASP A 578 -5.79 -5.66 36.20
CA ASP A 578 -5.56 -6.29 37.49
C ASP A 578 -6.46 -7.52 37.62
N TYR A 579 -5.90 -8.64 38.09
CA TYR A 579 -6.58 -9.92 38.22
C TYR A 579 -6.52 -10.34 39.69
N ALA A 580 -7.64 -10.81 40.24
CA ALA A 580 -7.70 -11.35 41.58
C ALA A 580 -8.70 -12.51 41.67
N GLY A 581 -8.35 -13.57 42.38
CA GLY A 581 -9.23 -14.72 42.57
C GLY A 581 -8.60 -15.79 43.47
N LYS A 582 -9.23 -16.95 43.50
CA LYS A 582 -8.78 -18.07 44.32
C LYS A 582 -8.02 -19.12 43.52
N LEU A 583 -7.06 -19.76 44.18
CA LEU A 583 -6.37 -20.93 43.67
C LEU A 583 -6.73 -22.16 44.50
N SER A 584 -6.86 -23.30 43.82
CA SER A 584 -7.00 -24.63 44.42
C SER A 584 -5.93 -25.53 43.79
N ASN A 585 -5.00 -26.03 44.61
CA ASN A 585 -3.84 -26.83 44.14
C ASN A 585 -3.01 -26.17 43.03
N GLY A 586 -2.89 -24.83 43.06
CA GLY A 586 -2.14 -24.08 42.05
C GLY A 586 -2.96 -23.67 40.83
N ASP A 587 -4.18 -24.18 40.68
CA ASP A 587 -5.07 -23.90 39.56
C ASP A 587 -6.15 -22.85 39.91
N PRO A 588 -6.57 -21.98 38.97
CA PRO A 588 -7.70 -21.07 39.16
C PRO A 588 -8.99 -21.79 39.59
N GLU A 589 -9.64 -21.29 40.65
CA GLU A 589 -10.89 -21.83 41.17
C GLU A 589 -11.87 -20.70 41.55
N GLY A 590 -13.16 -20.91 41.30
CA GLY A 590 -14.21 -19.95 41.63
C GLY A 590 -14.19 -18.70 40.75
N ILE A 591 -14.75 -17.60 41.25
CA ILE A 591 -14.86 -16.35 40.50
C ILE A 591 -13.55 -15.58 40.56
N TRP A 592 -12.97 -15.33 39.39
CA TRP A 592 -11.86 -14.42 39.18
C TRP A 592 -12.38 -13.06 38.71
N LYS A 593 -11.99 -12.03 39.44
CA LYS A 593 -12.37 -10.65 39.18
C LYS A 593 -11.24 -9.94 38.44
N ILE A 594 -11.58 -9.28 37.34
CA ILE A 594 -10.66 -8.52 36.52
C ILE A 594 -11.10 -7.06 36.56
N THR A 595 -10.16 -6.16 36.83
CA THR A 595 -10.40 -4.72 36.91
C THR A 595 -9.45 -3.94 35.99
N ASP A 596 -9.92 -2.80 35.51
CA ASP A 596 -9.07 -1.83 34.81
C ASP A 596 -8.15 -1.06 35.79
N ARG A 597 -7.39 -0.10 35.26
CA ARG A 597 -6.48 0.74 36.04
C ARG A 597 -7.17 1.72 36.98
N GLN A 598 -8.43 2.04 36.71
CA GLN A 598 -9.27 2.88 37.54
C GLN A 598 -9.97 2.07 38.65
N GLY A 599 -9.80 0.74 38.67
CA GLY A 599 -10.39 -0.17 39.64
C GLY A 599 -11.82 -0.59 39.29
N GLN A 600 -12.32 -0.26 38.09
CA GLN A 600 -13.64 -0.69 37.63
C GLN A 600 -13.60 -2.15 37.21
N VAL A 601 -14.68 -2.88 37.49
CA VAL A 601 -14.78 -4.30 37.16
C VAL A 601 -15.05 -4.45 35.68
N VAL A 602 -14.12 -5.04 34.94
CA VAL A 602 -14.30 -5.27 33.50
C VAL A 602 -14.81 -6.68 33.21
N ALA A 603 -14.45 -7.65 34.04
CA ALA A 603 -14.89 -9.04 33.87
C ALA A 603 -14.93 -9.83 35.18
N GLN A 604 -15.79 -10.85 35.18
CA GLN A 604 -15.86 -11.90 36.19
C GLN A 604 -15.86 -13.25 35.47
N LEU A 605 -14.80 -14.01 35.68
CA LEU A 605 -14.59 -15.31 35.04
C LEU A 605 -14.79 -16.43 36.05
N LEU A 606 -15.61 -17.42 35.72
CA LEU A 606 -15.86 -18.58 36.59
C LEU A 606 -14.94 -19.73 36.21
N TYR A 607 -14.09 -20.15 37.14
CA TYR A 607 -13.18 -21.28 36.99
C TYR A 607 -13.61 -22.46 37.87
N ARG A 608 -13.38 -23.67 37.36
CA ARG A 608 -13.40 -24.94 38.10
C ARG A 608 -12.27 -25.82 37.60
N GLU A 609 -11.46 -26.36 38.51
CA GLU A 609 -10.32 -27.24 38.17
C GLU A 609 -9.39 -26.60 37.12
N GLY A 610 -9.10 -25.31 37.28
CA GLY A 610 -8.21 -24.55 36.41
C GLY A 610 -8.79 -24.14 35.05
N LYS A 611 -10.04 -24.50 34.75
CA LYS A 611 -10.68 -24.22 33.46
C LYS A 611 -11.92 -23.36 33.63
N LEU A 612 -12.20 -22.52 32.62
CA LEU A 612 -13.43 -21.75 32.57
C LEU A 612 -14.65 -22.68 32.48
N GLN A 613 -15.63 -22.49 33.36
CA GLN A 613 -16.82 -23.34 33.46
C GLN A 613 -18.04 -22.49 33.84
N GLY A 614 -19.16 -22.67 33.15
CA GLY A 614 -20.39 -21.94 33.42
C GLY A 614 -20.37 -20.52 32.85
N GLU A 615 -21.18 -19.63 33.43
CA GLU A 615 -21.37 -18.27 32.93
C GLU A 615 -20.29 -17.31 33.47
N SER A 616 -19.58 -16.66 32.56
CA SER A 616 -18.70 -15.52 32.83
C SER A 616 -19.34 -14.23 32.31
N ARG A 617 -19.06 -13.10 32.96
CA ARG A 617 -19.70 -11.80 32.67
C ARG A 617 -18.67 -10.70 32.45
N PHE A 618 -19.01 -9.77 31.57
CA PHE A 618 -18.23 -8.57 31.29
C PHE A 618 -19.12 -7.35 31.44
N PHE A 619 -18.54 -6.22 31.84
CA PHE A 619 -19.32 -5.08 32.31
C PHE A 619 -18.93 -3.80 31.58
N TYR A 620 -19.92 -2.94 31.39
CA TYR A 620 -19.72 -1.54 31.06
C TYR A 620 -19.13 -0.77 32.27
N PRO A 621 -18.56 0.43 32.05
CA PRO A 621 -18.02 1.27 33.13
C PRO A 621 -19.02 1.59 34.26
N ASP A 622 -20.31 1.60 33.94
CA ASP A 622 -21.40 1.82 34.91
C ASP A 622 -21.80 0.55 35.69
N GLY A 623 -21.18 -0.60 35.41
CA GLY A 623 -21.43 -1.88 36.05
C GLY A 623 -22.57 -2.69 35.43
N VAL A 624 -23.21 -2.22 34.36
CA VAL A 624 -24.22 -2.99 33.62
C VAL A 624 -23.54 -4.13 32.87
N VAL A 625 -24.18 -5.30 32.80
CA VAL A 625 -23.66 -6.46 32.07
C VAL A 625 -23.64 -6.14 30.57
N ALA A 626 -22.43 -6.06 30.02
CA ALA A 626 -22.20 -5.88 28.60
C ALA A 626 -22.20 -7.21 27.84
N VAL A 627 -21.64 -8.27 28.44
CA VAL A 627 -21.49 -9.58 27.78
C VAL A 627 -21.74 -10.71 28.77
N GLN A 628 -22.37 -11.77 28.28
CA GLN A 628 -22.49 -13.07 28.93
C GLN A 628 -21.87 -14.14 28.03
N VAL A 629 -20.95 -14.92 28.58
CA VAL A 629 -20.28 -16.01 27.88
C VAL A 629 -20.41 -17.29 28.67
N THR A 630 -20.88 -18.36 28.04
CA THR A 630 -21.00 -19.68 28.67
C THR A 630 -19.83 -20.56 28.25
N TYR A 631 -19.11 -21.09 29.24
CA TYR A 631 -18.00 -22.02 29.04
C TYR A 631 -18.35 -23.43 29.50
N ASP A 632 -17.80 -24.40 28.78
CA ASP A 632 -17.76 -25.80 29.19
C ASP A 632 -16.34 -26.34 28.99
N ASN A 633 -15.70 -26.78 30.08
CA ASN A 633 -14.35 -27.32 30.11
C ASN A 633 -13.32 -26.44 29.38
N GLY A 634 -13.36 -25.12 29.64
CA GLY A 634 -12.48 -24.11 29.04
C GLY A 634 -12.89 -23.62 27.65
N LYS A 635 -13.99 -24.13 27.08
CA LYS A 635 -14.42 -23.79 25.71
C LYS A 635 -15.75 -23.04 25.70
N ILE A 636 -15.85 -22.00 24.87
CA ILE A 636 -17.09 -21.24 24.70
C ILE A 636 -18.17 -22.14 24.04
N THR A 637 -19.40 -22.02 24.53
CA THR A 637 -20.60 -22.69 24.02
C THR A 637 -21.70 -21.71 23.59
N ALA A 638 -21.78 -20.54 24.22
CA ALA A 638 -22.71 -19.48 23.86
C ALA A 638 -22.14 -18.10 24.20
N TYR A 639 -22.53 -17.10 23.42
CA TYR A 639 -22.14 -15.71 23.60
C TYR A 639 -23.33 -14.77 23.35
N LYS A 640 -23.55 -13.84 24.28
CA LYS A 640 -24.51 -12.74 24.13
C LYS A 640 -23.87 -11.44 24.56
N GLU A 641 -24.06 -10.41 23.77
CA GLU A 641 -23.64 -9.04 24.07
C GLU A 641 -24.85 -8.12 24.03
N PHE A 642 -24.85 -7.09 24.86
CA PHE A 642 -25.92 -6.11 25.02
C PHE A 642 -25.38 -4.70 24.86
N PHE A 643 -26.18 -3.78 24.34
CA PHE A 643 -25.94 -2.34 24.43
C PHE A 643 -26.10 -1.87 25.89
N SER A 644 -25.64 -0.65 26.20
CA SER A 644 -25.69 -0.11 27.57
C SER A 644 -27.12 0.08 28.11
N ASP A 645 -28.12 0.14 27.21
CA ASP A 645 -29.55 0.17 27.56
C ASP A 645 -30.16 -1.23 27.79
N GLY A 646 -29.36 -2.30 27.63
CA GLY A 646 -29.80 -3.70 27.76
C GLY A 646 -30.35 -4.32 26.47
N THR A 647 -30.43 -3.57 25.37
CA THR A 647 -30.86 -4.10 24.06
C THR A 647 -29.85 -5.14 23.58
N LEU A 648 -30.33 -6.29 23.05
CA LEU A 648 -29.44 -7.33 22.50
C LEU A 648 -28.63 -6.75 21.33
N LYS A 649 -27.31 -6.92 21.37
CA LYS A 649 -26.35 -6.38 20.41
C LYS A 649 -25.80 -7.47 19.49
N THR A 650 -25.35 -8.58 20.08
CA THR A 650 -24.73 -9.69 19.36
C THR A 650 -25.14 -11.02 19.99
N GLU A 651 -25.47 -12.02 19.17
CA GLU A 651 -25.74 -13.40 19.59
C GLU A 651 -24.98 -14.36 18.68
N LEU A 652 -24.11 -15.19 19.25
CA LEU A 652 -23.25 -16.13 18.51
C LEU A 652 -23.32 -17.53 19.12
N GLU A 653 -23.48 -18.53 18.25
CA GLU A 653 -23.38 -19.95 18.60
C GLU A 653 -21.95 -20.46 18.48
N TYR A 654 -21.57 -21.39 19.36
CA TYR A 654 -20.24 -22.00 19.37
C TYR A 654 -20.32 -23.53 19.39
N ASN A 655 -19.32 -24.16 18.79
CA ASN A 655 -19.07 -25.59 18.90
C ASN A 655 -17.59 -25.82 19.18
N ARG A 656 -17.28 -26.45 20.32
CA ARG A 656 -15.90 -26.72 20.78
C ARG A 656 -15.02 -25.45 20.83
N GLY A 657 -15.57 -24.32 21.27
CA GLY A 657 -14.83 -23.07 21.42
C GLY A 657 -14.67 -22.25 20.14
N LEU A 658 -15.20 -22.70 19.00
CA LEU A 658 -15.20 -21.96 17.73
C LEU A 658 -16.62 -21.54 17.36
N ARG A 659 -16.80 -20.35 16.78
CA ARG A 659 -18.11 -19.91 16.25
C ARG A 659 -18.66 -20.97 15.29
N HIS A 660 -19.86 -21.45 15.54
CA HIS A 660 -20.49 -22.51 14.76
C HIS A 660 -22.00 -22.49 14.98
N GLY A 661 -22.76 -22.30 13.90
CA GLY A 661 -24.21 -22.15 13.95
C GLY A 661 -24.66 -20.75 13.59
N GLU A 662 -25.80 -20.33 14.11
CA GLU A 662 -26.40 -19.03 13.81
C GLU A 662 -25.59 -17.87 14.44
N ALA A 663 -25.57 -16.74 13.74
CA ALA A 663 -25.04 -15.48 14.23
C ALA A 663 -26.00 -14.34 13.89
N ARG A 664 -26.24 -13.47 14.87
CA ARG A 664 -27.12 -12.31 14.74
C ARG A 664 -26.49 -11.08 15.35
N PHE A 665 -26.66 -9.96 14.66
CA PHE A 665 -26.15 -8.65 15.02
C PHE A 665 -27.27 -7.64 14.90
N TYR A 666 -27.37 -6.73 15.87
CA TYR A 666 -28.47 -5.79 15.98
C TYR A 666 -27.97 -4.35 16.06
N TYR A 667 -28.79 -3.43 15.58
CA TYR A 667 -28.65 -2.01 15.86
C TYR A 667 -29.08 -1.71 17.31
N SER A 668 -28.66 -0.56 17.84
CA SER A 668 -29.12 -0.07 19.15
C SER A 668 -30.63 0.15 19.23
N THR A 669 -31.30 0.26 18.09
CA THR A 669 -32.77 0.31 17.99
C THR A 669 -33.44 -1.06 18.21
N GLY A 670 -32.68 -2.15 18.30
CA GLY A 670 -33.17 -3.52 18.37
C GLY A 670 -33.50 -4.15 17.01
N HIS A 671 -33.43 -3.38 15.91
CA HIS A 671 -33.57 -3.93 14.56
C HIS A 671 -32.36 -4.78 14.17
N LEU A 672 -32.60 -5.85 13.41
CA LEU A 672 -31.54 -6.72 12.92
C LEU A 672 -30.65 -5.92 11.95
N PHE A 673 -29.34 -5.93 12.20
CA PHE A 673 -28.34 -5.39 11.28
C PHE A 673 -27.82 -6.47 10.34
N GLY A 674 -27.52 -7.65 10.87
CA GLY A 674 -26.95 -8.74 10.09
C GLY A 674 -27.27 -10.10 10.68
N GLU A 675 -27.49 -11.09 9.80
CA GLU A 675 -27.63 -12.49 10.20
C GLU A 675 -26.92 -13.41 9.20
N GLY A 676 -26.46 -14.55 9.71
CA GLY A 676 -25.84 -15.59 8.90
C GLY A 676 -25.37 -16.75 9.76
N LYS A 677 -24.48 -17.57 9.19
CA LYS A 677 -23.95 -18.76 9.86
C LYS A 677 -22.44 -18.73 9.94
N TYR A 678 -21.93 -19.27 11.03
CA TYR A 678 -20.53 -19.68 11.14
C TYR A 678 -20.40 -21.20 11.05
N LYS A 679 -19.28 -21.65 10.50
CA LYS A 679 -18.84 -23.05 10.54
C LYS A 679 -17.35 -23.07 10.82
N LYS A 680 -16.99 -23.59 12.01
CA LYS A 680 -15.59 -23.68 12.47
C LYS A 680 -14.88 -22.32 12.46
N GLY A 681 -15.54 -21.29 12.97
CA GLY A 681 -14.99 -19.93 13.08
C GLY A 681 -15.13 -19.08 11.81
N ARG A 682 -15.59 -19.62 10.68
CA ARG A 682 -15.74 -18.87 9.42
C ARG A 682 -17.20 -18.62 9.06
N ARG A 683 -17.49 -17.45 8.49
CA ARG A 683 -18.78 -17.18 7.85
C ARG A 683 -19.05 -18.21 6.77
N THR A 684 -20.28 -18.71 6.67
CA THR A 684 -20.70 -19.67 5.65
C THR A 684 -22.13 -19.41 5.20
N GLY A 685 -22.43 -19.76 3.94
CA GLY A 685 -23.77 -19.64 3.39
C GLY A 685 -24.11 -18.19 3.03
N THR A 686 -25.40 -17.87 3.05
CA THR A 686 -25.87 -16.51 2.72
C THR A 686 -25.97 -15.68 3.98
N TRP A 687 -25.19 -14.62 4.03
CA TRP A 687 -25.28 -13.56 5.02
C TRP A 687 -26.18 -12.45 4.49
N LYS A 688 -27.09 -11.98 5.32
CA LYS A 688 -28.00 -10.88 5.00
C LYS A 688 -27.71 -9.70 5.90
N TYR A 689 -27.66 -8.52 5.30
CA TYR A 689 -27.51 -7.26 5.99
C TYR A 689 -28.74 -6.41 5.71
N TYR A 690 -29.17 -5.67 6.71
CA TYR A 690 -30.40 -4.92 6.72
C TYR A 690 -30.10 -3.47 7.09
N LYS A 691 -30.90 -2.55 6.55
CA LYS A 691 -30.91 -1.17 7.02
C LYS A 691 -31.51 -1.10 8.42
N VAL A 692 -31.28 0.01 9.12
CA VAL A 692 -31.97 0.30 10.40
C VAL A 692 -33.49 0.30 10.27
N THR A 693 -34.03 0.52 9.06
CA THR A 693 -35.47 0.45 8.75
C THR A 693 -36.02 -0.98 8.64
N GLY A 694 -35.16 -2.00 8.64
CA GLY A 694 -35.52 -3.42 8.51
C GLY A 694 -35.56 -3.95 7.08
N GLU A 695 -35.37 -3.11 6.06
CA GLU A 695 -35.26 -3.55 4.67
C GLU A 695 -33.96 -4.33 4.43
N ILE A 696 -34.04 -5.41 3.65
CA ILE A 696 -32.83 -6.11 3.18
C ILE A 696 -32.03 -5.14 2.32
N GLU A 697 -30.77 -5.03 2.66
CA GLU A 697 -29.87 -4.10 2.05
C GLU A 697 -28.83 -4.80 1.18
N LYS A 698 -28.23 -5.89 1.70
CA LYS A 698 -27.23 -6.67 0.98
C LYS A 698 -27.32 -8.15 1.33
N LYS A 699 -27.00 -9.00 0.35
CA LYS A 699 -26.76 -10.43 0.55
C LYS A 699 -25.36 -10.78 0.08
N LEU A 700 -24.58 -11.41 0.93
CA LEU A 700 -23.25 -11.91 0.62
C LEU A 700 -23.23 -13.43 0.73
N LYS A 701 -22.50 -14.09 -0.15
CA LYS A 701 -22.34 -15.54 -0.14
C LYS A 701 -20.90 -15.87 0.28
N PHE A 702 -20.76 -16.73 1.28
CA PHE A 702 -19.48 -17.18 1.86
C PHE A 702 -19.35 -18.70 1.81
#